data_AF-H2MRX7-F1
#
_entry.id   AF-H2MRX7-F1
#
_cell.length_a   1.000
_cell.length_b   1.000
_cell.length_c   1.000
_cell.angle_alpha   90.00
_cell.angle_beta   90.00
_cell.angle_gamma   90.00
#
_symmetry.space_group_name_H-M   'P 1'
#
loop_
_entity.id
_entity.type
_entity.pdbx_description
1 polymer ?
#
loop_
_entity_poly.entity_id
_entity_poly.type
_entity_poly.pdbx_seq_one_letter_code
_entity_poly.pdbx_strand_id
1 'polypeptide(L)'
;MLLFLLLILQTSAAVGQIDPGHCRFPLGMEDGRVKDKDITASSKWYETTGPQFARLNREDGDGAWCPEGQLQHSDTQYLQVDLSVLTFLTLVGTQGRYARGLGKEFARAYRLNYSRDGLTWKAWKNRQGNTVIEGNKNTYAIVYKELHPSIIARYVRLIPVTELSSTVCMRVELYGCPWHDGLISYSAPEGQLMMPPGYPPASLNDSIYDGTHERRPLFGGLGQLTDGVVGMDDFLLTHEKQVWSGYDYLGWRNDSQGTQGHVEMEFVFDRQRNFTSMKVHSNNLFTRGVKIFSSVSCWFKPRLIANWEQEAVTFRTVLDDRNPSARYVTVPLNQRTAKALRCRFYFADVWMMFSEISFQSGENLHPDLKTSTQGIIPTTPLITTAAQPAPSANDPTEETNTPILIGCLVTIILLLVVIIFLILWCQCVCKVLEKAPRRILDEEVTIRLSSCSDTIIMQTPPVPPRTGHAPTACGGGYAEPDVTQCTPHQSFHSNAPHYAETDIIRLQGVTGSNMYAVPALTVDSLTRKDISAAEFPRQQLIFREKLGEGQFGEVHLCEAEGLPEFLGEGSPLPDRDSRPVLVAVKQLRADATLQARNDFLKEIKIMSRLDDPNIIRLLCVCVSSDPLCMVTEYMENGDLNMFLSQREIESTLTHANSIPSVSLCDLLHMAVQISSGMKYLASLNFVHRDLATRNCLVDRRLTIKIADFGMSRNLYSSDYYRIQGRAVLPIRWMAWESILLGKFTTASDVWAFGVTLWEIFTLCKEQPYSLLSDEQVIENTGEFFRNQGRQIFLYSPPLCPPSLFELMMRCWSRNITDRPTFDGIYQTLRRHVRA
;
A
#
# COMPACT_ATOMS: atom_id res chain seq x y z
N MET A 1 1.28 13.72 33.28
CA MET A 1 -0.08 14.26 33.05
C MET A 1 -0.12 15.45 32.09
N LEU A 2 0.57 16.58 32.30
CA LEU A 2 0.41 17.74 31.38
C LEU A 2 0.90 17.51 29.93
N LEU A 3 1.91 16.66 29.70
CA LEU A 3 2.43 16.41 28.34
C LEU A 3 1.45 15.63 27.43
N PHE A 4 0.57 14.81 28.01
CA PHE A 4 -0.30 13.90 27.23
C PHE A 4 -1.54 14.60 26.67
N LEU A 5 -2.03 15.67 27.31
CA LEU A 5 -3.16 16.46 26.80
C LEU A 5 -2.84 17.24 25.51
N LEU A 6 -1.56 17.46 25.20
CA LEU A 6 -1.13 18.14 23.97
C LEU A 6 -1.17 17.24 22.73
N LEU A 7 -1.03 15.91 22.88
CA LEU A 7 -1.18 14.96 21.76
C LEU A 7 -2.65 14.70 21.38
N ILE A 8 -3.59 14.84 22.31
CA ILE A 8 -5.03 14.61 22.07
C ILE A 8 -5.64 15.69 21.15
N LEU A 9 -4.96 16.81 20.93
CA LEU A 9 -5.41 17.92 20.06
C LEU A 9 -4.92 17.83 18.60
N GLN A 10 -4.19 16.79 18.20
CA GLN A 10 -3.70 16.62 16.81
C GLN A 10 -4.42 15.53 15.99
N THR A 11 -5.35 14.77 16.58
CA THR A 11 -5.96 13.60 15.92
C THR A 11 -7.06 13.91 14.91
N SER A 12 -7.47 15.18 14.74
CA SER A 12 -8.39 15.61 13.67
C SER A 12 -7.71 15.87 12.32
N ALA A 13 -6.40 15.59 12.20
CA ALA A 13 -5.56 16.20 11.17
C ALA A 13 -5.30 15.36 9.90
N ALA A 14 -5.96 14.22 9.69
CA ALA A 14 -5.61 13.26 8.63
C ALA A 14 -6.41 13.38 7.30
N VAL A 15 -7.29 14.38 7.13
CA VAL A 15 -8.27 14.44 6.01
C VAL A 15 -7.77 15.23 4.78
N GLY A 16 -6.47 15.53 4.68
CA GLY A 16 -5.97 16.41 3.58
C GLY A 16 -4.53 16.21 3.12
N GLN A 17 -3.78 15.25 3.65
CA GLN A 17 -2.40 14.98 3.19
C GLN A 17 -2.41 13.74 2.30
N ILE A 18 -1.93 13.88 1.06
CA ILE A 18 -1.87 12.80 0.07
C ILE A 18 -0.43 12.36 -0.10
N ASP A 19 -0.19 11.07 0.15
CA ASP A 19 1.07 10.39 -0.15
C ASP A 19 0.94 9.70 -1.52
N PRO A 20 1.75 10.08 -2.54
CA PRO A 20 1.75 9.45 -3.85
C PRO A 20 2.01 7.94 -3.83
N GLY A 21 2.76 7.44 -2.84
CA GLY A 21 3.02 6.01 -2.64
C GLY A 21 1.78 5.21 -2.22
N HIS A 22 0.84 5.84 -1.52
CA HIS A 22 -0.42 5.22 -1.07
C HIS A 22 -1.63 5.58 -1.97
N CYS A 23 -1.56 6.67 -2.74
CA CYS A 23 -2.61 7.15 -3.65
C CYS A 23 -2.58 6.42 -5.01
N ARG A 24 -2.76 5.09 -5.02
CA ARG A 24 -2.51 4.24 -6.21
C ARG A 24 -3.64 3.27 -6.55
N PHE A 25 -4.89 3.63 -6.24
CA PHE A 25 -6.07 2.79 -6.49
C PHE A 25 -6.51 2.86 -7.95
N PRO A 26 -6.99 1.75 -8.57
CA PRO A 26 -7.58 1.80 -9.90
C PRO A 26 -8.81 2.71 -9.88
N LEU A 27 -8.98 3.53 -10.92
CA LEU A 27 -10.04 4.53 -11.00
C LEU A 27 -11.30 4.00 -11.68
N GLY A 28 -11.18 2.90 -12.45
CA GLY A 28 -12.31 2.02 -12.76
C GLY A 28 -12.61 1.82 -14.24
N MET A 29 -11.57 1.78 -15.07
CA MET A 29 -11.69 1.35 -16.46
C MET A 29 -11.98 -0.15 -16.53
N GLU A 30 -11.24 -0.99 -15.81
CA GLU A 30 -11.39 -2.46 -15.80
C GLU A 30 -12.68 -2.91 -15.10
N ASP A 31 -13.01 -2.32 -13.95
CA ASP A 31 -14.16 -2.71 -13.13
C ASP A 31 -15.50 -2.10 -13.56
N GLY A 32 -15.49 -1.03 -14.37
CA GLY A 32 -16.69 -0.38 -14.90
C GLY A 32 -17.25 0.77 -14.06
N ARG A 33 -16.54 1.25 -13.01
CA ARG A 33 -16.94 2.48 -12.29
C ARG A 33 -16.90 3.71 -13.19
N VAL A 34 -15.91 3.82 -14.08
CA VAL A 34 -15.93 4.76 -15.21
C VAL A 34 -16.91 4.21 -16.25
N LYS A 35 -17.96 4.95 -16.61
CA LYS A 35 -19.02 4.47 -17.51
C LYS A 35 -18.67 4.77 -18.96
N ASP A 36 -19.27 4.04 -19.91
CA ASP A 36 -18.95 4.19 -21.35
C ASP A 36 -19.14 5.62 -21.86
N LYS A 37 -20.16 6.34 -21.37
CA LYS A 37 -20.39 7.76 -21.69
C LYS A 37 -19.26 8.72 -21.24
N ASP A 38 -18.45 8.28 -20.29
CA ASP A 38 -17.35 9.03 -19.69
C ASP A 38 -16.01 8.65 -20.35
N ILE A 39 -16.02 7.73 -21.33
CA ILE A 39 -14.88 7.35 -22.16
C ILE A 39 -15.17 7.76 -23.61
N THR A 40 -14.34 8.65 -24.15
CA THR A 40 -14.50 9.23 -25.49
C THR A 40 -13.19 9.12 -26.28
N ALA A 41 -13.23 9.30 -27.59
CA ALA A 41 -12.02 9.34 -28.41
C ALA A 41 -12.18 10.34 -29.56
N SER A 42 -11.06 10.76 -30.13
CA SER A 42 -11.02 11.60 -31.34
C SER A 42 -11.60 10.88 -32.57
N SER A 43 -11.43 9.56 -32.64
CA SER A 43 -11.93 8.69 -33.72
C SER A 43 -12.00 7.23 -33.25
N LYS A 44 -12.55 6.36 -34.11
CA LYS A 44 -12.57 4.90 -33.96
C LYS A 44 -12.48 4.27 -35.34
N TRP A 45 -11.69 3.20 -35.51
CA TRP A 45 -11.58 2.52 -36.80
C TRP A 45 -12.87 1.77 -37.18
N TYR A 46 -13.42 0.99 -36.26
CA TYR A 46 -14.69 0.27 -36.40
C TYR A 46 -15.61 0.54 -35.20
N GLU A 47 -16.90 0.24 -35.36
CA GLU A 47 -17.85 0.27 -34.23
C GLU A 47 -17.44 -0.67 -33.09
N THR A 48 -16.79 -1.79 -33.43
CA THR A 48 -16.21 -2.79 -32.52
C THR A 48 -14.87 -2.40 -31.90
N THR A 49 -14.26 -1.27 -32.31
CA THR A 49 -13.01 -0.72 -31.74
C THR A 49 -13.20 0.70 -31.20
N GLY A 50 -14.43 1.03 -30.77
CA GLY A 50 -14.76 2.29 -30.10
C GLY A 50 -14.13 2.47 -28.71
N PRO A 51 -14.17 3.70 -28.16
CA PRO A 51 -13.54 4.06 -26.88
C PRO A 51 -13.98 3.20 -25.69
N GLN A 52 -15.22 2.71 -25.67
CA GLN A 52 -15.75 1.85 -24.61
C GLN A 52 -14.99 0.52 -24.47
N PHE A 53 -14.29 0.07 -25.52
CA PHE A 53 -13.45 -1.14 -25.52
C PHE A 53 -11.99 -0.85 -25.09
N ALA A 54 -11.66 0.38 -24.71
CA ALA A 54 -10.34 0.75 -24.20
C ALA A 54 -10.08 0.33 -22.74
N ARG A 55 -10.86 -0.57 -22.16
CA ARG A 55 -10.77 -0.97 -20.75
C ARG A 55 -9.67 -2.02 -20.56
N LEU A 56 -8.79 -1.84 -19.58
CA LEU A 56 -7.74 -2.82 -19.26
C LEU A 56 -8.33 -4.22 -18.99
N ASN A 57 -7.64 -5.27 -19.43
CA ASN A 57 -8.00 -6.69 -19.30
C ASN A 57 -9.37 -7.12 -19.89
N ARG A 58 -10.18 -6.20 -20.41
CA ARG A 58 -11.40 -6.50 -21.16
C ARG A 58 -11.06 -6.88 -22.60
N GLU A 59 -11.81 -7.80 -23.18
CA GLU A 59 -11.74 -8.17 -24.61
C GLU A 59 -13.10 -8.06 -25.28
N ASP A 60 -13.90 -7.10 -24.81
CA ASP A 60 -15.18 -6.73 -25.40
C ASP A 60 -14.97 -6.08 -26.79
N GLY A 61 -15.94 -6.25 -27.69
CA GLY A 61 -15.79 -5.82 -29.10
C GLY A 61 -14.71 -6.61 -29.84
N ASP A 62 -13.88 -5.93 -30.62
CA ASP A 62 -12.68 -6.49 -31.27
C ASP A 62 -11.41 -6.39 -30.39
N GLY A 63 -11.60 -6.10 -29.09
CA GLY A 63 -10.61 -6.32 -28.03
C GLY A 63 -9.74 -5.12 -27.62
N ALA A 64 -9.98 -3.92 -28.15
CA ALA A 64 -9.37 -2.64 -27.72
C ALA A 64 -10.07 -1.45 -28.39
N TRP A 65 -9.77 -0.21 -27.93
CA TRP A 65 -9.94 0.96 -28.78
C TRP A 65 -8.82 1.06 -29.80
N CYS A 66 -9.16 1.41 -31.04
CA CYS A 66 -8.21 1.70 -32.11
C CYS A 66 -8.66 2.99 -32.84
N PRO A 67 -7.82 4.04 -32.92
CA PRO A 67 -8.11 5.23 -33.72
C PRO A 67 -8.26 4.89 -35.21
N GLU A 68 -8.96 5.77 -35.94
CA GLU A 68 -9.19 5.66 -37.37
C GLU A 68 -7.90 5.92 -38.17
N GLY A 69 -7.63 5.07 -39.16
CA GLY A 69 -6.45 5.19 -40.02
C GLY A 69 -5.14 4.72 -39.38
N GLN A 70 -4.09 4.60 -40.19
CA GLN A 70 -2.75 4.35 -39.68
C GLN A 70 -2.21 5.65 -39.09
N LEU A 71 -1.68 5.61 -37.86
CA LEU A 71 -1.14 6.81 -37.23
C LEU A 71 0.16 7.24 -37.88
N GLN A 72 0.25 8.53 -38.18
CA GLN A 72 1.46 9.23 -38.58
C GLN A 72 2.10 9.96 -37.38
N HIS A 73 3.38 10.32 -37.50
CA HIS A 73 4.13 11.00 -36.44
C HIS A 73 3.51 12.36 -36.02
N SER A 74 2.81 13.04 -36.93
CA SER A 74 2.13 14.31 -36.68
C SER A 74 0.75 14.17 -36.01
N ASP A 75 0.23 12.95 -35.87
CA ASP A 75 -1.15 12.76 -35.48
C ASP A 75 -1.40 13.08 -33.99
N THR A 76 -2.61 13.54 -33.72
CA THR A 76 -3.09 13.95 -32.41
C THR A 76 -4.31 13.14 -31.97
N GLN A 77 -4.49 11.94 -32.54
CA GLN A 77 -5.54 11.01 -32.14
C GLN A 77 -5.42 10.69 -30.65
N TYR A 78 -6.53 10.64 -29.92
CA TYR A 78 -6.55 10.47 -28.48
C TYR A 78 -7.73 9.62 -27.97
N LEU A 79 -7.48 8.91 -26.88
CA LEU A 79 -8.50 8.38 -25.98
C LEU A 79 -8.64 9.35 -24.81
N GLN A 80 -9.86 9.73 -24.45
CA GLN A 80 -10.18 10.64 -23.36
C GLN A 80 -11.04 9.95 -22.31
N VAL A 81 -10.69 10.12 -21.04
CA VAL A 81 -11.44 9.63 -19.87
C VAL A 81 -11.85 10.83 -19.01
N ASP A 82 -13.13 10.93 -18.64
CA ASP A 82 -13.64 11.83 -17.60
C ASP A 82 -13.79 11.05 -16.28
N LEU A 83 -12.99 11.40 -15.28
CA LEU A 83 -13.00 10.79 -13.95
C LEU A 83 -14.17 11.28 -13.08
N SER A 84 -15.02 12.19 -13.59
CA SER A 84 -16.13 12.89 -12.92
C SER A 84 -15.74 13.80 -11.75
N VAL A 85 -14.70 13.46 -11.00
CA VAL A 85 -14.16 14.22 -9.86
C VAL A 85 -12.70 14.60 -10.12
N LEU A 86 -12.22 15.67 -9.47
CA LEU A 86 -10.79 15.95 -9.41
C LEU A 86 -10.09 14.79 -8.69
N THR A 87 -9.03 14.30 -9.31
CA THR A 87 -8.31 13.10 -8.93
C THR A 87 -6.81 13.40 -8.98
N PHE A 88 -6.08 12.91 -7.99
CA PHE A 88 -4.63 12.91 -7.97
C PHE A 88 -4.17 11.61 -8.66
N LEU A 89 -3.68 11.71 -9.90
CA LEU A 89 -3.19 10.57 -10.68
C LEU A 89 -1.70 10.36 -10.47
N THR A 90 -1.34 9.12 -10.21
CA THR A 90 0.03 8.67 -9.89
C THR A 90 0.57 7.65 -10.87
N LEU A 91 -0.30 6.88 -11.54
CA LEU A 91 0.11 5.76 -12.38
C LEU A 91 -0.88 5.55 -13.54
N VAL A 92 -0.36 5.16 -14.70
CA VAL A 92 -1.13 4.73 -15.87
C VAL A 92 -0.75 3.30 -16.22
N GLY A 93 -1.73 2.43 -16.42
CA GLY A 93 -1.55 1.09 -16.99
C GLY A 93 -2.01 1.07 -18.44
N THR A 94 -1.19 0.57 -19.37
CA THR A 94 -1.57 0.39 -20.78
C THR A 94 -1.39 -1.07 -21.24
N GLN A 95 -2.20 -1.49 -22.20
CA GLN A 95 -2.19 -2.84 -22.79
C GLN A 95 -2.60 -2.74 -24.27
N GLY A 96 -2.10 -3.65 -25.12
CA GLY A 96 -2.47 -3.68 -26.54
C GLY A 96 -3.77 -4.44 -26.83
N ARG A 97 -4.11 -4.61 -28.11
CA ARG A 97 -5.24 -5.42 -28.56
C ARG A 97 -4.83 -6.89 -28.68
N TYR A 98 -5.20 -7.71 -27.69
CA TYR A 98 -4.90 -9.15 -27.75
C TYR A 98 -5.89 -9.93 -28.63
N ALA A 99 -7.19 -9.61 -28.51
CA ALA A 99 -8.28 -10.21 -29.30
C ALA A 99 -8.15 -11.74 -29.44
N ARG A 100 -8.13 -12.44 -28.30
CA ARG A 100 -7.99 -13.91 -28.21
C ARG A 100 -6.75 -14.47 -28.94
N GLY A 101 -5.66 -13.70 -28.97
CA GLY A 101 -4.39 -14.06 -29.60
C GLY A 101 -4.29 -13.75 -31.10
N LEU A 102 -5.34 -13.17 -31.71
CA LEU A 102 -5.32 -12.76 -33.12
C LEU A 102 -4.82 -11.32 -33.32
N GLY A 103 -4.93 -10.48 -32.28
CA GLY A 103 -4.52 -9.07 -32.31
C GLY A 103 -3.00 -8.90 -32.18
N LYS A 104 -2.48 -7.91 -32.91
CA LYS A 104 -1.03 -7.61 -33.05
C LYS A 104 -0.71 -6.13 -32.81
N GLU A 105 -1.72 -5.30 -32.58
CA GLU A 105 -1.67 -3.84 -32.55
C GLU A 105 -1.56 -3.33 -31.10
N PHE A 106 -0.59 -2.45 -30.85
CA PHE A 106 -0.34 -1.88 -29.53
C PHE A 106 0.40 -0.53 -29.65
N ALA A 107 0.12 0.40 -28.74
CA ALA A 107 0.88 1.65 -28.66
C ALA A 107 2.25 1.40 -27.99
N ARG A 108 3.34 1.63 -28.74
CA ARG A 108 4.72 1.51 -28.24
C ARG A 108 5.14 2.66 -27.34
N ALA A 109 4.52 3.83 -27.54
CA ALA A 109 4.69 5.01 -26.72
C ALA A 109 3.43 5.88 -26.82
N TYR A 110 3.24 6.77 -25.86
CA TYR A 110 2.14 7.73 -25.83
C TYR A 110 2.56 9.03 -25.14
N ARG A 111 1.82 10.10 -25.39
CA ARG A 111 1.86 11.35 -24.62
C ARG A 111 0.60 11.42 -23.77
N LEU A 112 0.67 12.13 -22.65
CA LEU A 112 -0.48 12.37 -21.77
C LEU A 112 -0.80 13.86 -21.74
N ASN A 113 -2.04 14.21 -22.09
CA ASN A 113 -2.60 15.54 -21.84
C ASN A 113 -3.67 15.43 -20.74
N TYR A 114 -3.81 16.45 -19.91
CA TYR A 114 -4.78 16.46 -18.82
C TYR A 114 -5.45 17.82 -18.66
N SER A 115 -6.59 17.83 -17.97
CA SER A 115 -7.35 19.05 -17.71
C SER A 115 -8.17 18.93 -16.41
N ARG A 116 -8.34 20.05 -15.71
CA ARG A 116 -9.19 20.18 -14.51
C ARG A 116 -10.59 20.70 -14.82
N ASP A 117 -10.75 21.44 -15.91
CA ASP A 117 -11.99 22.12 -16.32
C ASP A 117 -12.60 21.57 -17.63
N GLY A 118 -11.84 20.79 -18.40
CA GLY A 118 -12.21 20.27 -19.73
C GLY A 118 -11.94 21.24 -20.88
N LEU A 119 -11.58 22.49 -20.57
CA LEU A 119 -11.35 23.59 -21.52
C LEU A 119 -9.85 23.84 -21.70
N THR A 120 -9.12 23.95 -20.59
CA THR A 120 -7.69 24.22 -20.52
C THR A 120 -6.94 22.90 -20.46
N TRP A 121 -6.26 22.54 -21.56
CA TRP A 121 -5.52 21.29 -21.67
C TRP A 121 -4.02 21.51 -21.50
N LYS A 122 -3.39 20.71 -20.64
CA LYS A 122 -1.98 20.78 -20.28
C LYS A 122 -1.30 19.48 -20.71
N ALA A 123 -0.09 19.58 -21.25
CA ALA A 123 0.70 18.41 -21.62
C ALA A 123 1.58 17.98 -20.44
N TRP A 124 1.52 16.71 -20.06
CA TRP A 124 2.41 16.15 -19.05
C TRP A 124 3.85 16.10 -19.56
N LYS A 125 4.78 16.36 -18.65
CA LYS A 125 6.22 16.27 -18.85
C LYS A 125 6.82 15.64 -17.60
N ASN A 126 7.80 14.78 -17.77
CA ASN A 126 8.57 14.29 -16.63
C ASN A 126 9.49 15.40 -16.06
N ARG A 127 10.15 15.14 -14.91
CA ARG A 127 11.07 16.10 -14.27
C ARG A 127 12.24 16.58 -15.18
N GLN A 128 12.56 15.85 -16.26
CA GLN A 128 13.56 16.23 -17.28
C GLN A 128 12.98 16.92 -18.53
N GLY A 129 11.67 17.19 -18.56
CA GLY A 129 10.98 17.85 -19.67
C GLY A 129 10.48 16.94 -20.80
N ASN A 130 10.70 15.62 -20.71
CA ASN A 130 10.25 14.66 -21.71
C ASN A 130 8.72 14.48 -21.66
N THR A 131 8.06 14.58 -22.83
CA THR A 131 6.60 14.42 -22.95
C THR A 131 6.15 13.00 -23.30
N VAL A 132 7.08 12.17 -23.79
CA VAL A 132 6.79 10.82 -24.30
C VAL A 132 6.99 9.79 -23.20
N ILE A 133 5.96 8.97 -23.00
CA ILE A 133 5.93 7.84 -22.08
C ILE A 133 6.03 6.55 -22.90
N GLU A 134 6.95 5.65 -22.57
CA GLU A 134 7.01 4.33 -23.21
C GLU A 134 5.76 3.50 -22.85
N GLY A 135 5.20 2.82 -23.84
CA GLY A 135 4.05 1.94 -23.69
C GLY A 135 4.43 0.47 -23.85
N ASN A 136 3.62 -0.25 -24.61
CA ASN A 136 3.65 -1.70 -24.67
C ASN A 136 4.71 -2.24 -25.65
N LYS A 137 5.23 -3.44 -25.35
CA LYS A 137 6.12 -4.22 -26.24
C LYS A 137 5.40 -5.40 -26.93
N ASN A 138 4.18 -5.71 -26.50
CA ASN A 138 3.32 -6.78 -27.02
C ASN A 138 1.84 -6.45 -26.73
N THR A 139 0.91 -7.33 -27.13
CA THR A 139 -0.53 -7.07 -27.03
C THR A 139 -1.21 -7.49 -25.72
N TYR A 140 -0.55 -8.28 -24.87
CA TYR A 140 -1.16 -8.92 -23.69
C TYR A 140 -0.60 -8.44 -22.35
N ALA A 141 0.67 -8.07 -22.29
CA ALA A 141 1.30 -7.59 -21.06
C ALA A 141 0.84 -6.15 -20.75
N ILE A 142 0.43 -5.93 -19.50
CA ILE A 142 0.16 -4.61 -18.97
C ILE A 142 1.53 -3.93 -18.73
N VAL A 143 1.66 -2.68 -19.18
CA VAL A 143 2.81 -1.82 -18.85
C VAL A 143 2.31 -0.72 -17.94
N TYR A 144 2.87 -0.69 -16.74
CA TYR A 144 2.62 0.34 -15.73
C TYR A 144 3.68 1.44 -15.87
N LYS A 145 3.26 2.70 -15.89
CA LYS A 145 4.16 3.87 -15.88
C LYS A 145 3.72 4.86 -14.80
N GLU A 146 4.66 5.18 -13.92
CA GLU A 146 4.48 6.17 -12.85
C GLU A 146 4.58 7.58 -13.43
N LEU A 147 3.70 8.46 -12.96
CA LEU A 147 3.72 9.87 -13.30
C LEU A 147 4.59 10.60 -12.28
N HIS A 148 5.82 10.91 -12.70
CA HIS A 148 6.79 11.74 -11.98
C HIS A 148 7.07 13.03 -12.76
N PRO A 149 6.41 14.15 -12.43
CA PRO A 149 5.52 14.37 -11.30
C PRO A 149 4.11 13.80 -11.49
N SER A 150 3.41 13.57 -10.37
CA SER A 150 1.99 13.21 -10.34
C SER A 150 1.12 14.42 -10.68
N ILE A 151 -0.14 14.20 -11.09
CA ILE A 151 -0.99 15.27 -11.64
C ILE A 151 -2.39 15.31 -11.02
N ILE A 152 -2.91 16.52 -10.84
CA ILE A 152 -4.29 16.75 -10.41
C ILE A 152 -5.14 17.09 -11.63
N ALA A 153 -6.03 16.18 -11.99
CA ALA A 153 -6.87 16.25 -13.18
C ALA A 153 -8.28 15.68 -12.95
N ARG A 154 -9.22 16.05 -13.82
CA ARG A 154 -10.51 15.37 -13.99
C ARG A 154 -10.57 14.65 -15.34
N TYR A 155 -10.08 15.32 -16.40
CA TYR A 155 -10.05 14.77 -17.74
C TYR A 155 -8.62 14.38 -18.11
N VAL A 156 -8.45 13.19 -18.67
CA VAL A 156 -7.15 12.65 -19.10
C VAL A 156 -7.26 12.21 -20.56
N ARG A 157 -6.28 12.59 -21.38
CA ARG A 157 -6.12 12.19 -22.78
C ARG A 157 -4.83 11.40 -22.94
N LEU A 158 -4.95 10.16 -23.39
CA LEU A 158 -3.82 9.35 -23.84
C LEU A 158 -3.71 9.46 -25.36
N ILE A 159 -2.55 9.93 -25.82
CA ILE A 159 -2.26 10.26 -27.21
C ILE A 159 -1.20 9.27 -27.70
N PRO A 160 -1.54 8.14 -28.35
CA PRO A 160 -0.53 7.24 -28.90
C PRO A 160 0.41 7.98 -29.86
N VAL A 161 1.70 7.65 -29.81
CA VAL A 161 2.71 8.16 -30.74
C VAL A 161 3.45 7.02 -31.43
N THR A 162 3.88 7.26 -32.67
CA THR A 162 4.61 6.28 -33.47
C THR A 162 5.64 6.99 -34.36
N GLU A 163 6.79 6.35 -34.53
CA GLU A 163 7.87 6.82 -35.42
C GLU A 163 7.59 6.47 -36.89
N LEU A 164 6.88 5.37 -37.13
CA LEU A 164 6.53 4.85 -38.46
C LEU A 164 5.01 4.67 -38.58
N SER A 165 4.48 4.78 -39.80
CA SER A 165 3.04 4.57 -40.06
C SER A 165 2.60 3.19 -39.58
N SER A 166 1.71 3.12 -38.60
CA SER A 166 1.24 1.85 -38.04
C SER A 166 -0.16 1.91 -37.45
N THR A 167 -0.83 0.76 -37.40
CA THR A 167 -2.09 0.58 -36.66
C THR A 167 -1.77 0.38 -35.18
N VAL A 168 -2.21 1.31 -34.35
CA VAL A 168 -2.10 1.23 -32.90
C VAL A 168 -3.46 0.96 -32.29
N CYS A 169 -3.49 0.26 -31.16
CA CYS A 169 -4.68 0.10 -30.35
C CYS A 169 -4.27 0.17 -28.87
N MET A 170 -5.18 0.62 -28.00
CA MET A 170 -4.93 0.78 -26.57
C MET A 170 -6.10 0.27 -25.73
N ARG A 171 -5.75 -0.42 -24.66
CA ARG A 171 -6.55 -0.60 -23.44
C ARG A 171 -5.80 0.07 -22.29
N VAL A 172 -6.52 0.70 -21.36
CA VAL A 172 -5.96 1.57 -20.32
C VAL A 172 -6.66 1.36 -18.98
N GLU A 173 -5.92 1.59 -17.90
CA GLU A 173 -6.45 1.87 -16.56
C GLU A 173 -5.68 3.08 -15.99
N LEU A 174 -6.39 3.90 -15.22
CA LEU A 174 -5.83 5.06 -14.56
C LEU A 174 -5.82 4.78 -13.05
N TYR A 175 -4.75 5.21 -12.36
CA TYR A 175 -4.57 4.94 -10.94
C TYR A 175 -4.30 6.24 -10.18
N GLY A 176 -4.87 6.34 -8.98
CA GLY A 176 -4.83 7.55 -8.19
C GLY A 176 -5.72 7.48 -6.94
N CYS A 177 -6.12 8.65 -6.45
CA CYS A 177 -7.12 8.81 -5.39
C CYS A 177 -7.86 10.16 -5.54
N PRO A 178 -9.07 10.33 -4.97
CA PRO A 178 -9.82 11.58 -5.10
C PRO A 178 -9.07 12.76 -4.48
N TRP A 179 -9.06 13.91 -5.18
CA TRP A 179 -8.43 15.13 -4.70
C TRP A 179 -9.36 15.84 -3.71
N HIS A 180 -9.30 15.43 -2.44
CA HIS A 180 -10.21 15.89 -1.39
C HIS A 180 -10.02 17.37 -1.03
N ASP A 181 -8.79 17.88 -1.08
CA ASP A 181 -8.45 19.30 -0.88
C ASP A 181 -9.31 20.21 -1.78
N GLY A 182 -9.35 19.89 -3.08
CA GLY A 182 -10.16 20.61 -4.07
C GLY A 182 -9.52 21.88 -4.62
N LEU A 183 -8.30 22.21 -4.22
CA LEU A 183 -7.50 23.26 -4.84
C LEU A 183 -7.35 22.99 -6.35
N ILE A 184 -7.64 23.99 -7.18
CA ILE A 184 -7.52 23.92 -8.65
C ILE A 184 -6.34 24.73 -9.20
N SER A 185 -5.89 25.73 -8.44
CA SER A 185 -4.70 26.52 -8.71
C SER A 185 -4.25 27.29 -7.48
N TYR A 186 -2.95 27.45 -7.30
CA TYR A 186 -2.36 28.50 -6.47
C TYR A 186 -1.65 29.54 -7.33
N SER A 187 -1.51 30.75 -6.80
CA SER A 187 -0.68 31.83 -7.36
C SER A 187 0.32 32.26 -6.30
N ALA A 188 1.58 32.44 -6.68
CA ALA A 188 2.68 32.75 -5.77
C ALA A 188 3.81 33.53 -6.50
N PRO A 189 4.69 34.25 -5.80
CA PRO A 189 5.92 34.76 -6.38
C PRO A 189 6.81 33.60 -6.84
N GLU A 190 7.51 33.76 -7.96
CA GLU A 190 8.52 32.79 -8.40
C GLU A 190 9.63 32.63 -7.35
N GLY A 191 10.00 31.37 -7.12
CA GLY A 191 11.04 30.99 -6.17
C GLY A 191 12.44 31.37 -6.64
N GLN A 192 13.35 31.55 -5.68
CA GLN A 192 14.59 32.29 -5.88
C GLN A 192 15.82 31.37 -5.76
N LEU A 193 16.90 31.71 -6.48
CA LEU A 193 18.18 31.00 -6.39
C LEU A 193 18.87 31.33 -5.06
N MET A 194 19.16 30.32 -4.25
CA MET A 194 19.96 30.44 -3.03
C MET A 194 21.42 30.06 -3.31
N MET A 195 22.36 30.86 -2.79
CA MET A 195 23.81 30.65 -2.92
C MET A 195 24.44 30.36 -1.54
N PRO A 196 24.25 29.15 -0.98
CA PRO A 196 24.84 28.78 0.31
C PRO A 196 26.38 28.72 0.27
N PRO A 197 27.11 29.32 1.23
CA PRO A 197 28.57 29.27 1.24
C PRO A 197 29.12 27.84 1.33
N GLY A 198 29.99 27.45 0.39
CA GLY A 198 30.62 26.12 0.37
C GLY A 198 29.78 24.98 -0.24
N TYR A 199 28.61 25.29 -0.80
CA TYR A 199 27.69 24.32 -1.41
C TYR A 199 27.30 24.75 -2.83
N PRO A 200 26.78 23.84 -3.68
CA PRO A 200 26.28 24.22 -5.00
C PRO A 200 25.07 25.18 -4.89
N PRO A 201 24.79 25.98 -5.95
CA PRO A 201 23.59 26.80 -6.03
C PRO A 201 22.33 25.94 -5.87
N ALA A 202 21.39 26.38 -5.02
CA ALA A 202 20.12 25.70 -4.82
C ALA A 202 19.00 26.49 -5.52
N SER A 203 18.38 25.87 -6.53
CA SER A 203 17.29 26.51 -7.29
C SER A 203 15.95 26.12 -6.67
N LEU A 204 15.38 27.06 -5.90
CA LEU A 204 14.18 26.86 -5.10
C LEU A 204 12.93 27.32 -5.86
N ASN A 205 12.83 26.97 -7.15
CA ASN A 205 11.77 27.40 -8.07
C ASN A 205 10.72 26.30 -8.26
N ASP A 206 9.51 26.68 -8.70
CA ASP A 206 8.46 25.70 -9.01
C ASP A 206 8.72 25.06 -10.39
N SER A 207 9.32 23.88 -10.36
CA SER A 207 9.91 23.21 -11.52
C SER A 207 8.90 22.50 -12.41
N ILE A 208 7.73 22.19 -11.86
CA ILE A 208 6.65 21.44 -12.51
C ILE A 208 5.35 22.25 -12.59
N TYR A 209 5.41 23.55 -12.31
CA TYR A 209 4.24 24.43 -12.31
C TYR A 209 3.53 24.38 -13.66
N ASP A 210 2.27 23.96 -13.64
CA ASP A 210 1.50 23.72 -14.85
C ASP A 210 0.76 24.97 -15.37
N GLY A 211 0.91 26.11 -14.69
CA GLY A 211 0.22 27.38 -14.98
C GLY A 211 0.99 28.31 -15.92
N THR A 212 0.77 29.63 -15.76
CA THR A 212 1.46 30.68 -16.50
C THR A 212 2.42 31.47 -15.62
N HIS A 213 3.50 31.95 -16.22
CA HIS A 213 4.49 32.84 -15.59
C HIS A 213 4.29 34.25 -16.17
N GLU A 214 3.56 35.12 -15.47
CA GLU A 214 3.31 36.49 -15.93
C GLU A 214 4.18 37.49 -15.16
N ARG A 215 5.29 37.93 -15.78
CA ARG A 215 6.15 39.00 -15.26
C ARG A 215 6.69 38.75 -13.83
N ARG A 216 7.02 37.48 -13.53
CA ARG A 216 7.59 36.89 -12.29
C ARG A 216 6.62 36.14 -11.34
N PRO A 217 5.36 36.53 -11.12
CA PRO A 217 4.45 35.65 -10.38
C PRO A 217 3.90 34.49 -11.22
N LEU A 218 3.65 33.38 -10.53
CA LEU A 218 3.00 32.15 -10.98
C LEU A 218 1.47 32.30 -10.86
N PHE A 219 0.71 31.92 -11.89
CA PHE A 219 -0.76 31.96 -11.85
C PHE A 219 -1.44 30.77 -12.56
N GLY A 220 -2.66 30.44 -12.13
CA GLY A 220 -3.56 29.52 -12.86
C GLY A 220 -3.11 28.05 -12.93
N GLY A 221 -2.16 27.66 -12.08
CA GLY A 221 -1.57 26.33 -12.07
C GLY A 221 -1.41 25.71 -10.69
N LEU A 222 -0.96 24.45 -10.73
CA LEU A 222 -0.51 23.64 -9.60
C LEU A 222 0.90 23.13 -9.92
N GLY A 223 1.65 22.75 -8.90
CA GLY A 223 3.06 22.37 -9.01
C GLY A 223 3.54 21.75 -7.71
N GLN A 224 4.80 21.98 -7.35
CA GLN A 224 5.48 21.24 -6.27
C GLN A 224 4.81 21.39 -4.90
N LEU A 225 4.18 22.54 -4.60
CA LEU A 225 3.47 22.74 -3.33
C LEU A 225 2.24 21.83 -3.13
N THR A 226 1.94 20.96 -4.10
CA THR A 226 0.72 20.14 -4.16
C THR A 226 0.98 18.78 -4.81
N ASP A 227 2.25 18.38 -5.04
CA ASP A 227 2.59 17.11 -5.69
C ASP A 227 2.77 15.96 -4.68
N GLY A 228 2.52 16.20 -3.39
CA GLY A 228 2.62 15.23 -2.31
C GLY A 228 4.04 14.89 -1.89
N VAL A 229 5.06 15.57 -2.45
CA VAL A 229 6.47 15.37 -2.08
C VAL A 229 6.83 16.28 -0.91
N VAL A 230 7.20 15.67 0.21
CA VAL A 230 7.67 16.38 1.41
C VAL A 230 9.19 16.49 1.36
N GLY A 231 9.71 17.72 1.35
CA GLY A 231 11.14 17.98 1.28
C GLY A 231 11.88 17.66 2.58
N MET A 232 13.18 17.32 2.45
CA MET A 232 14.08 16.95 3.53
C MET A 232 14.35 18.07 4.56
N ASP A 233 14.91 17.69 5.73
CA ASP A 233 15.44 18.61 6.74
C ASP A 233 16.59 19.48 6.19
N ASP A 234 17.58 18.86 5.53
CA ASP A 234 18.54 19.60 4.69
C ASP A 234 17.95 19.73 3.29
N PHE A 235 17.45 20.93 2.97
CA PHE A 235 16.85 21.28 1.68
C PHE A 235 17.79 21.12 0.47
N LEU A 236 19.09 20.91 0.67
CA LEU A 236 20.02 20.58 -0.43
C LEU A 236 19.96 19.10 -0.84
N LEU A 237 19.38 18.26 0.01
CA LEU A 237 19.12 16.83 -0.23
C LEU A 237 17.67 16.62 -0.68
N THR A 238 17.44 15.52 -1.38
CA THR A 238 16.14 15.16 -1.97
C THR A 238 16.04 13.64 -2.10
N HIS A 239 14.81 13.12 -2.07
CA HIS A 239 14.52 11.72 -2.39
C HIS A 239 14.62 11.42 -3.90
N GLU A 240 14.56 12.44 -4.75
CA GLU A 240 14.49 12.32 -6.20
C GLU A 240 15.87 12.11 -6.84
N LYS A 241 15.97 11.15 -7.76
CA LYS A 241 17.21 10.91 -8.50
C LYS A 241 17.32 11.87 -9.69
N GLN A 242 18.53 12.38 -9.94
CA GLN A 242 18.86 13.24 -11.10
C GLN A 242 18.14 14.60 -11.12
N VAL A 243 17.85 15.19 -9.95
CA VAL A 243 17.40 16.59 -9.82
C VAL A 243 18.49 17.45 -9.13
N TRP A 244 18.29 18.77 -9.09
CA TRP A 244 19.24 19.72 -8.50
C TRP A 244 19.02 19.93 -6.99
N SER A 245 20.03 20.44 -6.29
CA SER A 245 19.89 20.83 -4.87
C SER A 245 18.81 21.89 -4.70
N GLY A 246 17.98 21.76 -3.66
CA GLY A 246 16.83 22.65 -3.44
C GLY A 246 15.54 22.23 -4.15
N TYR A 247 15.56 21.18 -4.99
CA TYR A 247 14.41 20.82 -5.85
C TYR A 247 13.09 20.72 -5.08
N ASP A 248 13.06 20.03 -3.94
CA ASP A 248 11.83 19.75 -3.18
C ASP A 248 11.16 21.00 -2.56
N TYR A 249 11.77 22.19 -2.66
CA TYR A 249 11.33 23.40 -1.96
C TYR A 249 11.18 24.60 -2.89
N LEU A 250 10.05 25.31 -2.78
CA LEU A 250 9.93 26.69 -3.25
C LEU A 250 10.40 27.63 -2.14
N GLY A 251 11.28 28.58 -2.46
CA GLY A 251 11.89 29.46 -1.46
C GLY A 251 12.04 30.91 -1.89
N TRP A 252 11.89 31.82 -0.94
CA TRP A 252 11.93 33.26 -1.14
C TRP A 252 12.82 33.94 -0.09
N ARG A 253 13.39 35.09 -0.48
CA ARG A 253 14.20 35.95 0.40
C ARG A 253 13.42 37.19 0.84
N ASN A 254 13.57 37.60 2.10
CA ASN A 254 12.77 38.64 2.75
C ASN A 254 13.00 40.08 2.19
N ASP A 255 14.16 40.35 1.60
CA ASP A 255 14.52 41.67 1.03
C ASP A 255 14.26 41.77 -0.50
N SER A 256 13.97 40.64 -1.15
CA SER A 256 13.72 40.56 -2.60
C SER A 256 12.45 41.32 -3.01
N GLN A 257 12.51 42.00 -4.16
CA GLN A 257 11.38 42.77 -4.71
C GLN A 257 10.17 41.86 -4.98
N GLY A 258 9.04 42.15 -4.33
CA GLY A 258 7.81 41.36 -4.40
C GLY A 258 7.60 40.39 -3.23
N THR A 259 8.62 40.16 -2.39
CA THR A 259 8.55 39.31 -1.18
C THR A 259 8.96 40.07 0.08
N GLN A 260 8.81 41.40 0.08
CA GLN A 260 9.27 42.28 1.15
C GLN A 260 8.42 42.13 2.42
N GLY A 261 9.02 41.57 3.47
CA GLY A 261 8.37 41.31 4.76
C GLY A 261 7.35 40.16 4.76
N HIS A 262 6.85 39.74 3.59
CA HIS A 262 5.93 38.62 3.45
C HIS A 262 5.89 38.03 2.03
N VAL A 263 5.44 36.79 1.92
CA VAL A 263 5.03 36.13 0.66
C VAL A 263 3.51 36.09 0.62
N GLU A 264 2.90 36.65 -0.42
CA GLU A 264 1.46 36.57 -0.67
C GLU A 264 1.14 35.43 -1.63
N MET A 265 0.19 34.57 -1.29
CA MET A 265 -0.31 33.49 -2.15
C MET A 265 -1.83 33.53 -2.26
N GLU A 266 -2.36 33.25 -3.45
CA GLU A 266 -3.80 33.11 -3.68
C GLU A 266 -4.14 31.67 -4.09
N PHE A 267 -5.11 31.07 -3.41
CA PHE A 267 -5.55 29.69 -3.58
C PHE A 267 -6.99 29.67 -4.07
N VAL A 268 -7.28 28.93 -5.15
CA VAL A 268 -8.62 28.82 -5.74
C VAL A 268 -9.08 27.38 -5.74
N PHE A 269 -10.33 27.14 -5.36
CA PHE A 269 -10.90 25.80 -5.15
C PHE A 269 -12.03 25.50 -6.14
N ASP A 270 -12.29 24.20 -6.36
CA ASP A 270 -13.32 23.68 -7.27
C ASP A 270 -14.71 24.23 -6.96
N ARG A 271 -15.09 24.23 -5.68
CA ARG A 271 -16.38 24.66 -5.15
C ARG A 271 -16.21 25.51 -3.89
N GLN A 272 -17.33 26.05 -3.41
CA GLN A 272 -17.35 26.72 -2.11
C GLN A 272 -17.21 25.67 -1.00
N ARG A 273 -16.23 25.84 -0.11
CA ARG A 273 -15.82 24.89 0.92
C ARG A 273 -15.73 25.57 2.28
N ASN A 274 -16.00 24.83 3.34
CA ASN A 274 -15.91 25.28 4.73
C ASN A 274 -14.54 24.87 5.29
N PHE A 275 -13.59 25.81 5.39
CA PHE A 275 -12.19 25.52 5.70
C PHE A 275 -11.92 25.44 7.21
N THR A 276 -11.49 24.27 7.68
CA THR A 276 -11.11 24.04 9.08
C THR A 276 -9.68 24.51 9.36
N SER A 277 -8.75 24.16 8.46
CA SER A 277 -7.31 24.37 8.65
C SER A 277 -6.56 24.32 7.31
N MET A 278 -5.38 24.94 7.29
CA MET A 278 -4.36 24.82 6.25
C MET A 278 -3.10 24.24 6.90
N LYS A 279 -2.41 23.34 6.22
CA LYS A 279 -1.14 22.75 6.63
C LYS A 279 -0.06 23.18 5.64
N VAL A 280 1.02 23.75 6.14
CA VAL A 280 2.17 24.17 5.32
C VAL A 280 3.41 23.45 5.81
N HIS A 281 4.04 22.64 4.96
CA HIS A 281 5.34 22.06 5.26
C HIS A 281 6.41 23.13 5.06
N SER A 282 7.13 23.48 6.11
CA SER A 282 8.15 24.55 6.10
C SER A 282 9.48 24.02 6.62
N ASN A 283 10.58 24.37 5.93
CA ASN A 283 11.92 24.10 6.41
C ASN A 283 12.29 25.02 7.59
N ASN A 284 13.12 24.55 8.52
CA ASN A 284 13.56 25.33 9.69
C ASN A 284 15.08 25.27 9.91
N LEU A 285 15.88 25.11 8.84
CA LEU A 285 17.34 25.06 8.91
C LEU A 285 17.93 26.46 9.17
N PHE A 286 17.68 26.99 10.37
CA PHE A 286 18.04 28.34 10.81
C PHE A 286 19.55 28.60 10.79
N THR A 287 20.37 27.54 10.86
CA THR A 287 21.83 27.61 10.68
C THR A 287 22.25 28.10 9.30
N ARG A 288 21.35 28.07 8.30
CA ARG A 288 21.51 28.65 6.96
C ARG A 288 20.58 29.85 6.70
N GLY A 289 20.01 30.45 7.74
CA GLY A 289 19.10 31.60 7.65
C GLY A 289 17.70 31.26 7.10
N VAL A 290 17.30 29.98 7.16
CA VAL A 290 15.97 29.50 6.75
C VAL A 290 15.12 29.23 7.99
N LYS A 291 13.94 29.85 8.08
CA LYS A 291 12.97 29.55 9.15
C LYS A 291 11.56 29.38 8.61
N ILE A 292 10.73 28.72 9.42
CA ILE A 292 9.28 28.76 9.27
C ILE A 292 8.77 30.21 9.32
N PHE A 293 7.63 30.48 8.68
CA PHE A 293 6.98 31.80 8.74
C PHE A 293 6.69 32.21 10.20
N SER A 294 6.78 33.50 10.53
CA SER A 294 6.51 34.03 11.89
C SER A 294 5.02 34.22 12.18
N SER A 295 4.24 34.46 11.14
CA SER A 295 2.78 34.54 11.19
C SER A 295 2.20 34.41 9.78
N VAL A 296 0.91 34.11 9.71
CA VAL A 296 0.15 34.13 8.46
C VAL A 296 -1.18 34.84 8.68
N SER A 297 -1.59 35.64 7.70
CA SER A 297 -2.91 36.27 7.65
C SER A 297 -3.64 35.82 6.39
N CYS A 298 -4.79 35.17 6.52
CA CYS A 298 -5.60 34.67 5.41
C CYS A 298 -6.93 35.44 5.28
N TRP A 299 -7.20 35.95 4.09
CA TRP A 299 -8.46 36.54 3.66
C TRP A 299 -9.26 35.52 2.85
N PHE A 300 -10.58 35.61 2.95
CA PHE A 300 -11.51 34.64 2.36
C PHE A 300 -12.40 35.33 1.33
N LYS A 301 -12.80 34.59 0.30
CA LYS A 301 -13.62 35.09 -0.80
C LYS A 301 -14.68 34.04 -1.17
N PRO A 302 -15.95 34.26 -0.79
CA PRO A 302 -17.05 33.28 -0.99
C PRO A 302 -17.30 32.89 -2.45
N ARG A 303 -17.12 33.83 -3.39
CA ARG A 303 -17.31 33.63 -4.83
C ARG A 303 -16.25 34.43 -5.59
N LEU A 304 -15.83 33.96 -6.77
CA LEU A 304 -14.77 34.62 -7.56
C LEU A 304 -15.10 36.07 -7.98
N ILE A 305 -16.38 36.39 -8.14
CA ILE A 305 -16.89 37.74 -8.43
C ILE A 305 -17.11 38.63 -7.18
N ALA A 306 -16.97 38.07 -5.98
CA ALA A 306 -17.15 38.83 -4.74
C ALA A 306 -15.87 39.61 -4.36
N ASN A 307 -16.03 40.59 -3.48
CA ASN A 307 -14.89 41.20 -2.79
C ASN A 307 -14.30 40.22 -1.77
N TRP A 308 -13.04 40.44 -1.41
CA TRP A 308 -12.42 39.79 -0.25
C TRP A 308 -13.14 40.22 1.04
N GLU A 309 -13.26 39.31 2.00
CA GLU A 309 -13.69 39.64 3.37
C GLU A 309 -12.76 40.70 3.98
N GLN A 310 -13.29 41.58 4.83
CA GLN A 310 -12.48 42.66 5.44
C GLN A 310 -11.57 42.12 6.55
N GLU A 311 -12.05 41.19 7.36
CA GLU A 311 -11.31 40.61 8.47
C GLU A 311 -10.55 39.35 8.05
N ALA A 312 -9.23 39.32 8.25
CA ALA A 312 -8.41 38.13 8.07
C ALA A 312 -8.53 37.17 9.26
N VAL A 313 -8.26 35.88 9.04
CA VAL A 313 -7.79 34.98 10.11
C VAL A 313 -6.28 35.14 10.20
N THR A 314 -5.79 35.62 11.35
CA THR A 314 -4.34 35.77 11.61
C THR A 314 -3.89 34.72 12.61
N PHE A 315 -2.86 33.96 12.27
CA PHE A 315 -2.20 32.97 13.13
C PHE A 315 -0.74 33.35 13.32
N ARG A 316 -0.24 33.30 14.56
CA ARG A 316 1.18 33.50 14.88
C ARG A 316 1.80 32.16 15.23
N THR A 317 2.94 31.85 14.61
CA THR A 317 3.65 30.60 14.86
C THR A 317 4.48 30.69 16.14
N VAL A 318 4.66 29.57 16.82
CA VAL A 318 5.74 29.43 17.80
C VAL A 318 7.03 29.15 17.02
N LEU A 319 7.98 30.07 17.04
CA LEU A 319 9.29 29.89 16.43
C LEU A 319 10.15 28.95 17.31
N ASP A 320 10.86 28.04 16.66
CA ASP A 320 11.75 27.07 17.30
C ASP A 320 13.17 27.26 16.80
N ASP A 321 14.03 27.82 17.65
CA ASP A 321 15.44 28.08 17.38
C ASP A 321 16.35 26.97 17.94
N ARG A 322 15.79 25.77 18.21
CA ARG A 322 16.53 24.62 18.76
C ARG A 322 16.50 23.41 17.84
N ASN A 323 15.34 23.07 17.29
CA ASN A 323 15.22 21.97 16.34
C ASN A 323 15.32 22.50 14.89
N PRO A 324 16.31 22.08 14.08
CA PRO A 324 16.42 22.49 12.69
C PRO A 324 15.45 21.79 11.73
N SER A 325 14.75 20.73 12.16
CA SER A 325 13.94 19.90 11.26
C SER A 325 12.80 20.66 10.58
N ALA A 326 12.53 20.29 9.33
CA ALA A 326 11.35 20.72 8.59
C ALA A 326 10.10 20.12 9.24
N ARG A 327 8.96 20.83 9.14
CA ARG A 327 7.72 20.41 9.79
C ARG A 327 6.47 21.04 9.17
N TYR A 328 5.34 20.38 9.39
CA TYR A 328 4.03 20.97 9.10
C TYR A 328 3.63 21.97 10.18
N VAL A 329 3.37 23.21 9.76
CA VAL A 329 2.66 24.21 10.56
C VAL A 329 1.17 24.13 10.22
N THR A 330 0.34 23.80 11.21
CA THR A 330 -1.13 23.75 11.05
C THR A 330 -1.75 25.08 11.46
N VAL A 331 -2.36 25.75 10.51
CA VAL A 331 -2.99 27.07 10.60
C VAL A 331 -4.51 26.87 10.71
N PRO A 332 -5.18 27.24 11.82
CA PRO A 332 -6.64 27.17 11.90
C PRO A 332 -7.26 28.23 10.98
N LEU A 333 -8.30 27.85 10.24
CA LEU A 333 -9.05 28.72 9.32
C LEU A 333 -10.49 29.03 9.81
N ASN A 334 -10.80 28.64 11.05
CA ASN A 334 -12.01 28.99 11.79
C ASN A 334 -13.34 28.64 11.10
N GLN A 335 -13.39 27.56 10.30
CA GLN A 335 -14.60 27.09 9.61
C GLN A 335 -15.23 28.18 8.71
N ARG A 336 -14.40 29.01 8.06
CA ARG A 336 -14.88 30.01 7.10
C ARG A 336 -15.19 29.39 5.76
N THR A 337 -16.30 29.81 5.16
CA THR A 337 -16.82 29.21 3.92
C THR A 337 -16.47 30.04 2.69
N ALA A 338 -15.50 29.59 1.89
CA ALA A 338 -14.93 30.34 0.76
C ALA A 338 -14.79 29.51 -0.53
N LYS A 339 -14.54 30.16 -1.67
CA LYS A 339 -14.09 29.52 -2.92
C LYS A 339 -12.66 29.95 -3.33
N ALA A 340 -12.17 31.05 -2.77
CA ALA A 340 -10.76 31.43 -2.87
C ALA A 340 -10.24 31.98 -1.53
N LEU A 341 -8.96 31.73 -1.25
CA LEU A 341 -8.22 32.24 -0.10
C LEU A 341 -7.04 33.07 -0.60
N ARG A 342 -6.66 34.12 0.13
CA ARG A 342 -5.40 34.84 -0.06
C ARG A 342 -4.67 34.87 1.27
N CYS A 343 -3.49 34.28 1.34
CA CYS A 343 -2.70 34.20 2.57
C CYS A 343 -1.38 34.97 2.42
N ARG A 344 -1.01 35.74 3.45
CA ARG A 344 0.27 36.44 3.56
C ARG A 344 1.10 35.78 4.65
N PHE A 345 2.19 35.14 4.26
CA PHE A 345 3.15 34.49 5.16
C PHE A 345 4.28 35.45 5.47
N TYR A 346 4.42 35.85 6.74
CA TYR A 346 5.43 36.80 7.18
C TYR A 346 6.74 36.09 7.53
N PHE A 347 7.88 36.66 7.15
CA PHE A 347 9.19 36.07 7.42
C PHE A 347 9.52 36.03 8.91
N ALA A 348 10.33 35.05 9.32
CA ALA A 348 11.00 34.99 10.62
C ALA A 348 12.52 35.19 10.54
N ASP A 349 13.09 35.10 9.33
CA ASP A 349 14.54 35.16 9.06
C ASP A 349 14.77 35.65 7.60
N VAL A 350 15.99 35.50 7.08
CA VAL A 350 16.39 35.88 5.71
C VAL A 350 15.62 35.11 4.64
N TRP A 351 15.43 33.81 4.84
CA TRP A 351 14.76 32.90 3.90
C TRP A 351 13.57 32.19 4.53
N MET A 352 12.58 31.90 3.69
CA MET A 352 11.41 31.08 3.99
C MET A 352 11.14 30.17 2.80
N MET A 353 10.87 28.89 3.04
CA MET A 353 10.63 27.92 1.98
C MET A 353 9.61 26.85 2.38
N PHE A 354 8.79 26.44 1.42
CA PHE A 354 7.74 25.45 1.57
C PHE A 354 7.91 24.32 0.54
N SER A 355 7.60 23.08 0.94
CA SER A 355 7.55 21.94 0.00
C SER A 355 6.12 21.53 -0.35
N GLU A 356 5.16 21.67 0.58
CA GLU A 356 3.79 21.14 0.43
C GLU A 356 2.79 22.04 1.19
N ILE A 357 1.63 22.31 0.59
CA ILE A 357 0.51 23.07 1.18
C ILE A 357 -0.79 22.32 0.92
N SER A 358 -1.44 21.88 2.01
CA SER A 358 -2.73 21.19 1.96
C SER A 358 -3.81 21.89 2.79
N PHE A 359 -5.06 21.80 2.33
CA PHE A 359 -6.23 22.37 2.97
C PHE A 359 -7.17 21.29 3.47
N GLN A 360 -7.80 21.57 4.62
CA GLN A 360 -8.81 20.72 5.23
C GLN A 360 -10.12 21.49 5.28
N SER A 361 -11.19 20.80 4.89
CA SER A 361 -12.55 21.35 4.90
C SER A 361 -13.51 20.40 5.59
N GLY A 362 -14.44 20.95 6.37
CA GLY A 362 -15.47 20.17 7.05
C GLY A 362 -16.46 19.53 6.08
N GLU A 363 -17.02 18.39 6.46
CA GLU A 363 -18.10 17.75 5.71
C GLU A 363 -19.37 18.59 5.77
N ASN A 364 -19.65 19.31 4.69
CA ASN A 364 -20.98 19.87 4.48
C ASN A 364 -21.94 18.72 4.13
N LEU A 365 -22.76 18.31 5.10
CA LEU A 365 -23.97 17.51 4.88
C LEU A 365 -24.73 18.07 3.66
N HIS A 366 -24.95 17.24 2.64
CA HIS A 366 -25.74 17.60 1.45
C HIS A 366 -27.17 18.01 1.88
N PRO A 367 -27.62 19.26 1.61
CA PRO A 367 -29.01 19.64 1.80
C PRO A 367 -29.84 19.24 0.57
N ASP A 368 -29.87 17.94 0.25
CA ASP A 368 -30.86 17.36 -0.66
C ASP A 368 -32.18 17.10 0.09
N LEU A 369 -32.76 18.17 0.63
CA LEU A 369 -34.17 18.18 1.03
C LEU A 369 -34.93 19.17 0.15
N LYS A 370 -35.98 18.66 -0.50
CA LYS A 370 -36.78 19.36 -1.50
C LYS A 370 -37.29 20.71 -0.97
N THR A 371 -37.24 21.70 -1.85
CA THR A 371 -37.84 23.03 -1.70
C THR A 371 -39.27 22.95 -1.13
N SER A 372 -39.43 23.43 0.10
CA SER A 372 -40.72 23.93 0.61
C SER A 372 -40.62 25.44 0.72
N THR A 373 -41.51 26.14 0.04
CA THR A 373 -41.45 27.60 -0.17
C THR A 373 -41.65 28.35 1.14
N GLN A 374 -40.92 29.46 1.32
CA GLN A 374 -41.06 30.33 2.49
C GLN A 374 -42.48 30.91 2.61
N GLY A 375 -43.02 30.89 3.83
CA GLY A 375 -44.23 31.65 4.15
C GLY A 375 -43.90 33.14 4.35
N ILE A 376 -44.72 34.00 3.74
CA ILE A 376 -44.79 35.43 4.07
C ILE A 376 -46.24 35.73 4.47
N ILE A 377 -46.40 36.31 5.66
CA ILE A 377 -47.68 36.77 6.22
C ILE A 377 -47.93 38.20 5.71
N PRO A 378 -49.18 38.55 5.32
CA PRO A 378 -49.94 39.47 6.16
C PRO A 378 -51.44 39.17 6.31
N THR A 379 -51.94 39.51 7.51
CA THR A 379 -53.31 39.97 7.83
C THR A 379 -54.53 39.05 7.65
N THR A 380 -55.07 38.65 8.80
CA THR A 380 -56.51 38.46 9.13
C THR A 380 -57.39 39.66 8.71
N PRO A 381 -58.75 39.55 8.60
CA PRO A 381 -59.60 38.80 9.54
C PRO A 381 -60.91 38.14 9.03
N LEU A 382 -61.65 37.60 10.01
CA LEU A 382 -63.13 37.45 10.09
C LEU A 382 -63.83 36.13 9.66
N ILE A 383 -64.32 35.43 10.70
CA ILE A 383 -65.73 34.99 10.90
C ILE A 383 -66.21 33.59 10.38
N THR A 384 -66.35 32.69 11.39
CA THR A 384 -67.46 31.74 11.70
C THR A 384 -67.83 30.53 10.83
N THR A 385 -67.96 29.38 11.53
CA THR A 385 -69.03 28.34 11.45
C THR A 385 -69.24 27.56 10.15
N ALA A 386 -69.67 26.28 10.15
CA ALA A 386 -69.78 25.23 11.18
C ALA A 386 -70.18 23.89 10.49
N ALA A 387 -70.30 22.82 11.28
CA ALA A 387 -71.10 21.61 11.05
C ALA A 387 -70.52 20.44 10.19
N GLN A 388 -70.76 19.26 10.76
CA GLN A 388 -70.70 17.89 10.19
C GLN A 388 -71.97 17.63 9.31
N PRO A 389 -72.30 16.42 8.77
CA PRO A 389 -71.71 15.07 8.99
C PRO A 389 -71.59 14.13 7.76
N ALA A 390 -71.18 12.88 8.04
CA ALA A 390 -71.26 11.68 7.18
C ALA A 390 -72.74 11.18 7.05
N PRO A 391 -73.13 10.03 6.38
CA PRO A 391 -72.38 8.75 6.22
C PRO A 391 -72.67 7.87 4.96
N SER A 392 -72.04 6.66 4.93
CA SER A 392 -72.48 5.38 4.27
C SER A 392 -72.62 5.29 2.73
N ALA A 393 -72.44 4.15 2.04
CA ALA A 393 -71.83 2.83 2.32
C ALA A 393 -71.66 2.02 0.99
N ASN A 394 -71.13 0.78 1.09
CA ASN A 394 -71.16 -0.34 0.12
C ASN A 394 -69.93 -0.58 -0.79
N ASP A 395 -69.07 -1.49 -0.29
CA ASP A 395 -68.39 -2.56 -1.05
C ASP A 395 -69.41 -3.74 -1.23
N PRO A 396 -69.18 -4.85 -1.98
CA PRO A 396 -67.96 -5.30 -2.67
C PRO A 396 -68.11 -5.86 -4.10
N THR A 397 -66.98 -6.07 -4.79
CA THR A 397 -66.67 -7.33 -5.51
C THR A 397 -65.16 -7.43 -5.82
N GLU A 398 -64.53 -8.51 -5.35
CA GLU A 398 -63.24 -8.98 -5.87
C GLU A 398 -63.42 -9.65 -7.26
N GLU A 399 -62.41 -9.55 -8.13
CA GLU A 399 -61.81 -10.68 -8.88
C GLU A 399 -60.91 -10.16 -10.02
N THR A 400 -59.58 -10.29 -9.90
CA THR A 400 -58.61 -10.65 -10.97
C THR A 400 -57.16 -10.46 -10.52
N ASN A 401 -56.52 -11.50 -9.97
CA ASN A 401 -55.05 -11.55 -9.82
C ASN A 401 -54.46 -12.99 -9.81
N THR A 402 -55.30 -14.02 -9.82
CA THR A 402 -54.89 -15.43 -9.81
C THR A 402 -54.07 -15.89 -11.03
N PRO A 403 -54.30 -15.48 -12.30
CA PRO A 403 -53.53 -16.03 -13.43
C PRO A 403 -52.08 -15.52 -13.48
N ILE A 404 -51.81 -14.30 -12.97
CA ILE A 404 -50.48 -13.68 -13.00
C ILE A 404 -49.56 -14.38 -11.99
N LEU A 405 -50.06 -14.63 -10.76
CA LEU A 405 -49.28 -15.36 -9.73
C LEU A 405 -48.89 -16.77 -10.19
N ILE A 406 -49.80 -17.48 -10.87
CA ILE A 406 -49.54 -18.83 -11.40
C ILE A 406 -48.43 -18.77 -12.47
N GLY A 407 -48.44 -17.77 -13.36
CA GLY A 407 -47.38 -17.57 -14.34
C GLY A 407 -46.00 -17.32 -13.72
N CYS A 408 -45.93 -16.53 -12.64
CA CYS A 408 -44.70 -16.30 -11.89
C CYS A 408 -44.21 -17.57 -11.17
N LEU A 409 -45.11 -18.38 -10.61
CA LEU A 409 -44.75 -19.63 -9.92
C LEU A 409 -44.22 -20.68 -10.90
N VAL A 410 -44.86 -20.84 -12.06
CA VAL A 410 -44.42 -21.79 -13.10
C VAL A 410 -43.05 -21.41 -13.68
N THR A 411 -42.78 -20.12 -13.90
CA THR A 411 -41.47 -19.68 -14.40
C THR A 411 -40.35 -19.88 -13.37
N ILE A 412 -40.60 -19.63 -12.08
CA ILE A 412 -39.64 -19.92 -10.99
C ILE A 412 -39.34 -21.43 -10.89
N ILE A 413 -40.36 -22.28 -10.98
CA ILE A 413 -40.19 -23.74 -10.95
C ILE A 413 -39.37 -24.24 -12.14
N LEU A 414 -39.65 -23.76 -13.36
CA LEU A 414 -38.86 -24.08 -14.55
C LEU A 414 -37.39 -23.69 -14.39
N LEU A 415 -37.12 -22.50 -13.83
CA LEU A 415 -35.77 -21.99 -13.65
C LEU A 415 -34.99 -22.79 -12.59
N LEU A 416 -35.66 -23.25 -11.52
CA LEU A 416 -35.09 -24.19 -10.54
C LEU A 416 -34.79 -25.56 -11.15
N VAL A 417 -35.66 -26.10 -12.01
CA VAL A 417 -35.42 -27.38 -12.71
C VAL A 417 -34.22 -27.28 -13.64
N VAL A 418 -34.04 -26.16 -14.36
CA VAL A 418 -32.85 -25.93 -15.20
C VAL A 418 -31.57 -25.86 -14.35
N ILE A 419 -31.60 -25.19 -13.19
CA ILE A 419 -30.45 -25.13 -12.27
C ILE A 419 -30.11 -26.53 -11.73
N ILE A 420 -31.10 -27.31 -11.31
CA ILE A 420 -30.89 -28.70 -10.84
C ILE A 420 -30.32 -29.56 -11.96
N PHE A 421 -30.82 -29.44 -13.20
CA PHE A 421 -30.27 -30.14 -14.35
C PHE A 421 -28.82 -29.75 -14.63
N LEU A 422 -28.46 -28.46 -14.56
CA LEU A 422 -27.08 -28.00 -14.72
C LEU A 422 -26.16 -28.52 -13.61
N ILE A 423 -26.62 -28.57 -12.35
CA ILE A 423 -25.85 -29.15 -11.24
C ILE A 423 -25.62 -30.66 -11.47
N LEU A 424 -26.67 -31.40 -11.83
CA LEU A 424 -26.57 -32.83 -12.13
C LEU A 424 -25.70 -33.11 -13.37
N TRP A 425 -25.76 -32.24 -14.38
CA TRP A 425 -24.91 -32.30 -15.57
C TRP A 425 -23.44 -32.07 -15.20
N CYS A 426 -23.12 -31.02 -14.44
CA CYS A 426 -21.76 -30.77 -13.94
C CYS A 426 -21.26 -31.94 -13.08
N GLN A 427 -22.06 -32.48 -12.16
CA GLN A 427 -21.70 -33.67 -11.38
C GLN A 427 -21.49 -34.92 -12.24
N CYS A 428 -22.27 -35.08 -13.31
CA CYS A 428 -22.10 -36.17 -14.27
C CYS A 428 -20.78 -36.01 -15.05
N VAL A 429 -20.50 -34.82 -15.58
CA VAL A 429 -19.24 -34.48 -16.28
C VAL A 429 -18.03 -34.69 -15.37
N CYS A 430 -18.09 -34.24 -14.10
CA CYS A 430 -17.04 -34.51 -13.11
C CYS A 430 -16.85 -36.02 -12.87
N LYS A 431 -17.92 -36.79 -12.70
CA LYS A 431 -17.84 -38.26 -12.51
C LYS A 431 -17.40 -39.03 -13.77
N VAL A 432 -17.64 -38.49 -14.96
CA VAL A 432 -17.12 -39.03 -16.23
C VAL A 432 -15.62 -38.74 -16.35
N LEU A 433 -15.17 -37.54 -15.94
CA LEU A 433 -13.75 -37.18 -15.86
C LEU A 433 -12.99 -38.01 -14.81
N GLU A 434 -13.60 -38.34 -13.67
CA GLU A 434 -13.00 -39.25 -12.66
C GLU A 434 -12.92 -40.72 -13.13
N LYS A 435 -13.78 -41.14 -14.06
CA LYS A 435 -13.81 -42.52 -14.58
C LYS A 435 -13.01 -42.73 -15.88
N ALA A 436 -12.40 -41.69 -16.43
CA ALA A 436 -11.45 -41.83 -17.53
C ALA A 436 -10.14 -42.45 -16.99
N PRO A 437 -9.74 -43.66 -17.43
CA PRO A 437 -8.54 -44.31 -16.90
C PRO A 437 -7.28 -43.57 -17.34
N ARG A 438 -6.38 -43.30 -16.38
CA ARG A 438 -5.03 -42.77 -16.63
C ARG A 438 -4.23 -43.71 -17.53
N ARG A 439 -4.21 -43.42 -18.83
CA ARG A 439 -3.21 -43.86 -19.82
C ARG A 439 -2.99 -42.71 -20.80
N ILE A 440 -1.83 -42.70 -21.46
CA ILE A 440 -1.30 -41.59 -22.28
C ILE A 440 -0.76 -40.42 -21.44
N LEU A 441 0.35 -40.66 -20.73
CA LEU A 441 1.57 -39.84 -20.90
C LEU A 441 2.82 -40.56 -20.36
N ASP A 442 3.13 -41.72 -20.93
CA ASP A 442 4.42 -42.41 -20.79
C ASP A 442 4.62 -43.27 -22.05
N GLU A 443 5.19 -42.67 -23.10
CA GLU A 443 6.10 -43.28 -24.09
C GLU A 443 6.47 -42.26 -25.19
N GLU A 444 7.77 -41.96 -25.25
CA GLU A 444 8.60 -41.43 -26.33
C GLU A 444 8.05 -40.43 -27.39
N VAL A 445 8.71 -39.26 -27.46
CA VAL A 445 9.17 -38.72 -28.76
C VAL A 445 10.68 -38.47 -28.69
N THR A 446 11.43 -39.55 -28.86
CA THR A 446 12.89 -39.55 -28.98
C THR A 446 13.29 -39.19 -30.42
N ILE A 447 13.19 -37.90 -30.82
CA ILE A 447 13.69 -37.45 -32.14
C ILE A 447 15.16 -37.05 -32.04
N ARG A 448 15.99 -37.80 -32.77
CA ARG A 448 17.44 -37.60 -32.87
C ARG A 448 17.77 -36.31 -33.61
N LEU A 449 18.57 -35.45 -33.00
CA LEU A 449 19.46 -34.55 -33.73
C LEU A 449 20.71 -35.33 -34.14
N SER A 450 20.66 -35.90 -35.34
CA SER A 450 21.86 -36.38 -36.04
C SER A 450 22.59 -35.18 -36.63
N SER A 451 23.83 -34.93 -36.19
CA SER A 451 24.79 -34.13 -36.95
C SER A 451 25.93 -35.06 -37.36
N CYS A 452 26.10 -35.29 -38.66
CA CYS A 452 27.17 -36.13 -39.16
C CYS A 452 28.52 -35.42 -38.99
N SER A 453 29.47 -36.11 -38.38
CA SER A 453 30.88 -35.73 -38.45
C SER A 453 31.46 -36.24 -39.76
N ASP A 454 31.94 -35.35 -40.62
CA ASP A 454 32.88 -35.70 -41.70
C ASP A 454 34.18 -34.90 -41.58
N THR A 455 35.08 -35.51 -40.82
CA THR A 455 36.54 -35.60 -41.03
C THR A 455 37.21 -34.60 -41.97
N ILE A 456 38.02 -33.69 -41.41
CA ILE A 456 39.33 -33.34 -41.99
C ILE A 456 40.40 -33.50 -40.91
N ILE A 457 41.30 -34.45 -41.14
CA ILE A 457 42.54 -34.63 -40.37
C ILE A 457 43.65 -33.90 -41.12
N MET A 458 44.45 -33.10 -40.43
CA MET A 458 45.84 -32.82 -40.85
C MET A 458 46.79 -32.94 -39.66
N GLN A 459 47.96 -33.51 -39.96
CA GLN A 459 48.96 -33.98 -39.00
C GLN A 459 50.02 -32.90 -38.71
N THR A 460 50.62 -32.94 -37.52
CA THR A 460 52.00 -32.48 -37.27
C THR A 460 52.93 -33.71 -37.42
N PRO A 461 54.26 -33.60 -37.75
CA PRO A 461 55.30 -32.67 -37.23
C PRO A 461 56.26 -32.17 -38.37
N PRO A 462 57.56 -31.74 -38.23
CA PRO A 462 58.50 -31.65 -37.09
C PRO A 462 59.41 -30.37 -36.98
N VAL A 463 60.43 -30.44 -36.09
CA VAL A 463 61.43 -29.44 -35.59
C VAL A 463 62.86 -29.86 -36.04
N PRO A 464 63.91 -29.01 -36.34
CA PRO A 464 64.46 -27.79 -35.66
C PRO A 464 64.94 -26.67 -36.67
N PRO A 465 65.95 -25.76 -36.48
CA PRO A 465 66.79 -25.37 -35.31
C PRO A 465 67.09 -23.86 -35.02
N ARG A 466 67.57 -23.63 -33.78
CA ARG A 466 68.46 -22.56 -33.22
C ARG A 466 68.95 -21.36 -34.07
N THR A 467 68.80 -20.15 -33.50
CA THR A 467 69.81 -19.18 -32.97
C THR A 467 69.02 -17.97 -32.40
N GLY A 468 69.49 -17.08 -31.50
CA GLY A 468 70.71 -16.94 -30.69
C GLY A 468 70.66 -15.61 -29.90
N HIS A 469 71.47 -15.46 -28.84
CA HIS A 469 71.74 -14.22 -28.06
C HIS A 469 70.68 -13.69 -27.06
N ALA A 470 71.03 -13.84 -25.78
CA ALA A 470 71.00 -12.76 -24.78
C ALA A 470 72.45 -12.19 -24.65
N PRO A 471 72.84 -11.31 -23.68
CA PRO A 471 72.05 -10.57 -22.69
C PRO A 471 72.46 -9.08 -22.54
N THR A 472 71.68 -8.30 -21.77
CA THR A 472 72.10 -7.28 -20.78
C THR A 472 70.84 -6.66 -20.15
N ALA A 473 70.77 -6.12 -18.94
CA ALA A 473 71.46 -6.27 -17.64
C ALA A 473 71.01 -5.07 -16.76
N CYS A 474 70.97 -5.24 -15.44
CA CYS A 474 70.92 -4.20 -14.40
C CYS A 474 69.61 -3.41 -14.15
N GLY A 475 69.39 -3.07 -12.87
CA GLY A 475 68.50 -2.00 -12.42
C GLY A 475 67.31 -2.47 -11.57
N GLY A 476 67.50 -2.66 -10.26
CA GLY A 476 66.39 -2.79 -9.30
C GLY A 476 66.05 -1.45 -8.65
N GLY A 477 64.98 -1.40 -7.84
CA GLY A 477 64.68 -0.24 -7.00
C GLY A 477 63.19 0.01 -6.77
N TYR A 478 62.79 -0.06 -5.50
CA TYR A 478 61.49 0.29 -4.92
C TYR A 478 60.91 1.65 -5.36
N ALA A 479 59.57 1.72 -5.55
CA ALA A 479 58.66 2.64 -4.85
C ALA A 479 57.22 2.57 -5.42
N GLU A 480 56.20 2.78 -4.56
CA GLU A 480 54.84 3.19 -4.99
C GLU A 480 54.89 4.64 -5.56
N PRO A 481 53.91 5.08 -6.39
CA PRO A 481 52.73 5.72 -5.79
C PRO A 481 51.40 5.63 -6.59
N ASP A 482 50.41 6.22 -5.90
CA ASP A 482 49.00 6.53 -6.10
C ASP A 482 48.48 7.15 -7.45
N VAL A 483 47.13 7.22 -7.54
CA VAL A 483 46.28 8.16 -8.33
C VAL A 483 45.98 7.93 -9.84
N THR A 484 44.71 7.57 -10.09
CA THR A 484 43.79 7.84 -11.25
C THR A 484 44.30 7.98 -12.71
N GLN A 485 43.70 7.22 -13.65
CA GLN A 485 42.83 7.74 -14.73
C GLN A 485 42.12 6.63 -15.55
N CYS A 486 41.22 7.02 -16.45
CA CYS A 486 40.05 6.23 -16.90
C CYS A 486 40.18 5.44 -18.22
N THR A 487 39.09 4.71 -18.53
CA THR A 487 38.60 4.19 -19.84
C THR A 487 38.95 2.75 -20.23
N PRO A 488 38.12 2.08 -21.07
CA PRO A 488 36.66 1.98 -20.93
C PRO A 488 36.15 0.52 -21.02
N HIS A 489 34.87 0.31 -20.70
CA HIS A 489 34.20 -1.01 -20.78
C HIS A 489 34.34 -1.68 -22.16
N GLN A 490 34.77 -2.96 -22.17
CA GLN A 490 34.33 -3.91 -23.18
C GLN A 490 33.28 -4.87 -22.58
N SER A 491 32.12 -4.88 -23.24
CA SER A 491 30.98 -5.73 -22.93
C SER A 491 31.24 -7.19 -23.26
N PHE A 492 31.06 -8.08 -22.28
CA PHE A 492 30.81 -9.50 -22.55
C PHE A 492 29.31 -9.79 -22.48
N HIS A 493 28.74 -10.17 -23.62
CA HIS A 493 27.39 -10.71 -23.69
C HIS A 493 27.31 -12.03 -22.92
N SER A 494 26.42 -12.12 -21.94
CA SER A 494 26.04 -13.39 -21.31
C SER A 494 24.65 -13.79 -21.82
N ASN A 495 24.61 -14.71 -22.78
CA ASN A 495 23.37 -15.32 -23.25
C ASN A 495 22.90 -16.37 -22.23
N ALA A 496 22.07 -15.96 -21.27
CA ALA A 496 21.34 -16.85 -20.38
C ALA A 496 19.90 -16.33 -20.18
N PRO A 497 18.87 -17.20 -20.18
CA PRO A 497 17.48 -16.75 -20.14
C PRO A 497 17.06 -16.24 -18.76
N HIS A 498 16.57 -15.01 -18.70
CA HIS A 498 15.99 -14.38 -17.51
C HIS A 498 14.63 -15.02 -17.15
N TYR A 499 14.66 -16.06 -16.31
CA TYR A 499 13.46 -16.74 -15.78
C TYR A 499 13.04 -16.27 -14.36
N ALA A 500 13.47 -15.08 -13.91
CA ALA A 500 13.18 -14.59 -12.55
C ALA A 500 11.96 -13.65 -12.46
N GLU A 501 11.79 -12.72 -13.41
CA GLU A 501 10.75 -11.69 -13.32
C GLU A 501 9.38 -12.13 -13.88
N THR A 502 9.35 -13.05 -14.83
CA THR A 502 8.11 -13.42 -15.55
C THR A 502 7.29 -14.52 -14.88
N ASP A 503 7.84 -15.30 -13.96
CA ASP A 503 7.22 -16.54 -13.44
C ASP A 503 6.77 -16.48 -11.97
N ILE A 504 6.46 -15.29 -11.43
CA ILE A 504 5.55 -15.17 -10.26
C ILE A 504 4.10 -15.40 -10.75
N ILE A 505 3.86 -16.56 -11.34
CA ILE A 505 2.65 -16.96 -12.07
C ILE A 505 1.92 -18.06 -11.26
N ARG A 506 0.61 -17.82 -11.02
CA ARG A 506 -0.36 -18.70 -10.30
C ARG A 506 -0.27 -18.76 -8.77
N LEU A 507 -0.29 -17.60 -8.11
CA LEU A 507 -0.99 -17.47 -6.82
C LEU A 507 -2.53 -17.43 -7.02
N GLN A 508 -3.08 -18.45 -7.69
CA GLN A 508 -4.54 -18.65 -7.73
C GLN A 508 -4.99 -19.15 -6.35
N GLY A 509 -5.69 -18.30 -5.61
CA GLY A 509 -6.16 -18.59 -4.25
C GLY A 509 -5.98 -17.44 -3.27
N VAL A 510 -5.27 -16.37 -3.62
CA VAL A 510 -5.07 -15.19 -2.76
C VAL A 510 -5.68 -13.93 -3.38
N THR A 511 -7.00 -13.99 -3.62
CA THR A 511 -7.81 -12.79 -3.81
C THR A 511 -7.79 -11.95 -2.53
N GLY A 512 -7.93 -10.62 -2.68
CA GLY A 512 -7.58 -9.65 -1.63
C GLY A 512 -8.32 -9.78 -0.30
N SER A 513 -7.82 -8.97 0.65
CA SER A 513 -8.40 -8.69 1.98
C SER A 513 -8.15 -9.70 3.09
N ASN A 514 -7.59 -10.90 2.85
CA ASN A 514 -7.53 -11.89 3.93
C ASN A 514 -6.33 -12.84 3.95
N MET A 515 -5.37 -12.57 4.86
CA MET A 515 -4.50 -13.60 5.42
C MET A 515 -5.14 -14.10 6.71
N TYR A 516 -5.63 -15.32 6.67
CA TYR A 516 -5.62 -16.18 7.85
C TYR A 516 -4.91 -17.47 7.49
N ALA A 517 -4.26 -18.06 8.47
CA ALA A 517 -3.86 -19.45 8.45
C ALA A 517 -5.04 -20.35 8.04
N VAL A 518 -4.85 -21.12 6.97
CA VAL A 518 -5.90 -21.96 6.37
C VAL A 518 -5.68 -23.40 6.82
N PRO A 519 -6.67 -24.06 7.45
CA PRO A 519 -6.64 -25.50 7.66
C PRO A 519 -6.47 -26.21 6.31
N ALA A 520 -5.69 -27.28 6.23
CA ALA A 520 -5.47 -28.02 4.97
C ALA A 520 -6.72 -28.79 4.44
N LEU A 521 -7.93 -28.46 4.92
CA LEU A 521 -9.20 -29.12 4.63
C LEU A 521 -10.20 -28.15 3.98
N THR A 522 -11.05 -28.69 3.11
CA THR A 522 -11.96 -27.93 2.24
C THR A 522 -13.04 -27.16 2.99
N VAL A 523 -13.44 -26.02 2.41
CA VAL A 523 -14.31 -24.99 3.01
C VAL A 523 -15.77 -25.44 3.21
N ASP A 524 -16.21 -26.51 2.55
CA ASP A 524 -17.62 -26.93 2.44
C ASP A 524 -18.29 -27.39 3.74
N SER A 525 -17.53 -27.60 4.83
CA SER A 525 -18.09 -28.01 6.14
C SER A 525 -18.56 -26.84 7.02
N LEU A 526 -18.49 -25.58 6.55
CA LEU A 526 -18.66 -24.39 7.39
C LEU A 526 -20.09 -23.82 7.38
N THR A 527 -21.03 -24.56 7.97
CA THR A 527 -22.38 -24.01 8.25
C THR A 527 -22.39 -23.10 9.50
N ARG A 528 -23.47 -22.32 9.66
CA ARG A 528 -23.66 -21.24 10.65
C ARG A 528 -23.81 -21.72 12.13
N LYS A 529 -23.57 -23.00 12.42
CA LYS A 529 -23.96 -23.63 13.70
C LYS A 529 -22.84 -23.84 14.73
N ASP A 530 -21.56 -23.70 14.35
CA ASP A 530 -20.42 -24.00 15.24
C ASP A 530 -19.53 -22.77 15.46
N ILE A 531 -19.91 -21.92 16.42
CA ILE A 531 -19.00 -21.02 17.13
C ILE A 531 -19.03 -21.47 18.59
N SER A 532 -17.91 -21.98 19.11
CA SER A 532 -17.84 -22.51 20.48
C SER A 532 -17.52 -21.44 21.53
N ALA A 533 -17.28 -20.20 21.11
CA ALA A 533 -16.99 -19.08 22.01
C ALA A 533 -18.29 -18.52 22.60
N ALA A 534 -18.33 -18.39 23.92
CA ALA A 534 -19.48 -17.85 24.63
C ALA A 534 -19.64 -16.34 24.38
N GLU A 535 -20.90 -15.88 24.31
CA GLU A 535 -21.21 -14.47 24.09
C GLU A 535 -21.22 -13.67 25.39
N PHE A 536 -20.37 -12.66 25.48
CA PHE A 536 -20.18 -11.83 26.67
C PHE A 536 -20.98 -10.52 26.59
N PRO A 537 -21.60 -10.04 27.69
CA PRO A 537 -22.31 -8.77 27.69
C PRO A 537 -21.37 -7.60 27.40
N ARG A 538 -21.54 -6.96 26.23
CA ARG A 538 -20.71 -5.83 25.78
C ARG A 538 -20.62 -4.70 26.81
N GLN A 539 -21.69 -4.47 27.59
CA GLN A 539 -21.77 -3.43 28.60
C GLN A 539 -20.79 -3.64 29.77
N GLN A 540 -20.26 -4.86 29.95
CA GLN A 540 -19.26 -5.21 30.95
C GLN A 540 -17.82 -5.05 30.44
N LEU A 541 -17.62 -4.63 29.19
CA LEU A 541 -16.31 -4.27 28.64
C LEU A 541 -16.09 -2.76 28.74
N ILE A 542 -15.33 -2.35 29.75
CA ILE A 542 -15.01 -0.94 30.04
C ILE A 542 -13.72 -0.57 29.31
N PHE A 543 -13.83 0.24 28.26
CA PHE A 543 -12.69 0.76 27.50
C PHE A 543 -11.68 1.51 28.40
N ARG A 544 -10.39 1.21 28.23
CA ARG A 544 -9.27 1.91 28.87
C ARG A 544 -8.43 2.70 27.87
N GLU A 545 -7.90 2.04 26.84
CA GLU A 545 -7.06 2.66 25.81
C GLU A 545 -7.15 1.91 24.47
N LYS A 546 -6.72 2.55 23.37
CA LYS A 546 -6.59 1.91 22.06
C LYS A 546 -5.17 1.36 21.91
N LEU A 547 -5.05 0.04 21.80
CA LEU A 547 -3.79 -0.68 21.64
C LEU A 547 -3.31 -0.70 20.18
N GLY A 548 -4.22 -0.64 19.21
CA GLY A 548 -3.85 -0.64 17.78
C GLY A 548 -5.02 -0.47 16.82
N GLU A 549 -4.68 -0.35 15.54
CA GLU A 549 -5.63 -0.32 14.42
C GLU A 549 -5.12 -1.18 13.27
N GLY A 550 -5.94 -2.12 12.83
CA GLY A 550 -5.73 -2.93 11.63
C GLY A 550 -6.63 -2.49 10.49
N GLN A 551 -6.50 -3.15 9.33
CA GLN A 551 -7.16 -2.75 8.08
C GLN A 551 -8.70 -2.59 8.14
N PHE A 552 -9.38 -3.29 9.05
CA PHE A 552 -10.85 -3.33 9.14
C PHE A 552 -11.40 -3.13 10.56
N GLY A 553 -10.54 -2.87 11.55
CA GLY A 553 -10.90 -2.97 12.95
C GLY A 553 -9.84 -2.37 13.87
N GLU A 554 -10.25 -2.06 15.10
CA GLU A 554 -9.39 -1.53 16.16
C GLU A 554 -9.15 -2.61 17.22
N VAL A 555 -8.09 -2.49 18.01
CA VAL A 555 -7.93 -3.24 19.26
C VAL A 555 -7.84 -2.27 20.43
N HIS A 556 -8.62 -2.56 21.46
CA HIS A 556 -8.73 -1.78 22.68
C HIS A 556 -8.29 -2.61 23.88
N LEU A 557 -7.62 -1.99 24.84
CA LEU A 557 -7.53 -2.50 26.20
C LEU A 557 -8.85 -2.20 26.88
N CYS A 558 -9.49 -3.23 27.43
CA CYS A 558 -10.70 -3.08 28.25
C CYS A 558 -10.51 -3.77 29.60
N GLU A 559 -11.21 -3.28 30.60
CA GLU A 559 -11.51 -4.05 31.80
C GLU A 559 -12.81 -4.82 31.59
N ALA A 560 -12.82 -6.11 31.92
CA ALA A 560 -13.98 -6.98 31.78
C ALA A 560 -14.57 -7.33 33.17
N GLU A 561 -15.66 -6.66 33.54
CA GLU A 561 -16.36 -6.90 34.81
C GLU A 561 -17.14 -8.21 34.77
N GLY A 562 -17.00 -9.07 35.77
CA GLY A 562 -17.71 -10.36 35.83
C GLY A 562 -17.17 -11.44 34.88
N LEU A 563 -16.03 -11.20 34.19
CA LEU A 563 -15.45 -12.17 33.27
C LEU A 563 -14.97 -13.48 33.95
N PRO A 564 -14.35 -13.47 35.16
CA PRO A 564 -14.02 -14.71 35.87
C PRO A 564 -15.24 -15.58 36.16
N GLU A 565 -16.35 -14.97 36.59
CA GLU A 565 -17.62 -15.63 36.88
C GLU A 565 -18.26 -16.18 35.61
N PHE A 566 -18.17 -15.44 34.50
CA PHE A 566 -18.67 -15.85 33.19
C PHE A 566 -17.90 -17.06 32.60
N LEU A 567 -16.58 -17.11 32.79
CA LEU A 567 -15.74 -18.21 32.30
C LEU A 567 -15.82 -19.47 33.18
N GLY A 568 -16.28 -19.36 34.42
CA GLY A 568 -16.54 -20.48 35.34
C GLY A 568 -15.29 -21.08 35.99
N GLU A 569 -15.47 -22.20 36.69
CA GLU A 569 -14.37 -22.92 37.33
C GLU A 569 -13.46 -23.56 36.26
N GLY A 570 -12.17 -23.21 36.31
CA GLY A 570 -11.18 -23.55 35.28
C GLY A 570 -10.75 -22.38 34.39
N SER A 571 -11.24 -21.15 34.63
CA SER A 571 -10.73 -19.94 33.98
C SER A 571 -9.19 -19.84 34.04
N PRO A 572 -8.47 -19.73 32.91
CA PRO A 572 -7.01 -19.58 32.89
C PRO A 572 -6.50 -18.16 33.21
N LEU A 573 -7.38 -17.28 33.70
CA LEU A 573 -7.00 -15.96 34.19
C LEU A 573 -6.32 -16.08 35.58
N PRO A 574 -5.39 -15.19 35.93
CA PRO A 574 -4.76 -15.18 37.25
C PRO A 574 -5.79 -14.95 38.39
N ASP A 575 -5.41 -15.38 39.59
CA ASP A 575 -6.30 -15.69 40.73
C ASP A 575 -7.22 -14.56 41.22
N ARG A 576 -8.23 -14.93 42.02
CA ARG A 576 -9.46 -14.21 42.44
C ARG A 576 -9.27 -12.93 43.29
N ASP A 577 -8.20 -12.18 43.09
CA ASP A 577 -7.78 -11.02 43.90
C ASP A 577 -8.58 -9.72 43.62
N SER A 578 -9.90 -9.81 43.41
CA SER A 578 -10.87 -8.71 43.35
C SER A 578 -10.54 -7.53 42.40
N ARG A 579 -9.63 -7.72 41.44
CA ARG A 579 -9.20 -6.70 40.48
C ARG A 579 -9.91 -6.90 39.14
N PRO A 580 -10.26 -5.82 38.43
CA PRO A 580 -10.84 -5.93 37.10
C PRO A 580 -9.84 -6.60 36.15
N VAL A 581 -10.32 -7.54 35.35
CA VAL A 581 -9.49 -8.30 34.40
C VAL A 581 -9.22 -7.45 33.17
N LEU A 582 -7.95 -7.22 32.86
CA LEU A 582 -7.54 -6.57 31.62
C LEU A 582 -7.59 -7.56 30.45
N VAL A 583 -8.25 -7.16 29.37
CA VAL A 583 -8.42 -7.95 28.14
C VAL A 583 -8.16 -7.10 26.90
N ALA A 584 -7.70 -7.73 25.82
CA ALA A 584 -7.60 -7.09 24.52
C ALA A 584 -8.88 -7.38 23.71
N VAL A 585 -9.59 -6.33 23.31
CA VAL A 585 -10.85 -6.42 22.55
C VAL A 585 -10.60 -5.95 21.13
N LYS A 586 -10.63 -6.87 20.16
CA LYS A 586 -10.61 -6.53 18.74
C LYS A 586 -12.04 -6.24 18.29
N GLN A 587 -12.28 -5.04 17.79
CA GLN A 587 -13.58 -4.54 17.36
C GLN A 587 -13.57 -4.26 15.85
N LEU A 588 -14.52 -4.83 15.11
CA LEU A 588 -14.73 -4.53 13.69
C LEU A 588 -15.33 -3.12 13.54
N ARG A 589 -14.82 -2.30 12.62
CA ARG A 589 -15.37 -0.95 12.39
C ARG A 589 -16.76 -1.01 11.76
N ALA A 590 -17.59 0.02 12.01
CA ALA A 590 -18.96 0.10 11.49
C ALA A 590 -19.03 0.30 9.96
N ASP A 591 -17.96 0.80 9.34
CA ASP A 591 -17.79 0.98 7.90
C ASP A 591 -17.15 -0.24 7.20
N ALA A 592 -16.91 -1.34 7.93
CA ALA A 592 -16.28 -2.54 7.38
C ALA A 592 -17.15 -3.20 6.29
N THR A 593 -16.50 -3.63 5.20
CA THR A 593 -17.18 -4.32 4.10
C THR A 593 -17.76 -5.66 4.53
N LEU A 594 -18.78 -6.15 3.81
CA LEU A 594 -19.35 -7.49 4.04
C LEU A 594 -18.28 -8.60 3.97
N GLN A 595 -17.26 -8.43 3.12
CA GLN A 595 -16.12 -9.33 3.04
C GLN A 595 -15.33 -9.32 4.35
N ALA A 596 -14.91 -8.15 4.82
CA ALA A 596 -14.21 -7.98 6.10
C ALA A 596 -15.01 -8.53 7.30
N ARG A 597 -16.35 -8.36 7.29
CA ARG A 597 -17.24 -8.95 8.31
C ARG A 597 -17.24 -10.47 8.28
N ASN A 598 -17.36 -11.08 7.10
CA ASN A 598 -17.29 -12.54 6.94
C ASN A 598 -15.92 -13.08 7.36
N ASP A 599 -14.87 -12.32 7.10
CA ASP A 599 -13.49 -12.66 7.39
C ASP A 599 -13.18 -12.59 8.89
N PHE A 600 -13.65 -11.56 9.59
CA PHE A 600 -13.63 -11.46 11.05
C PHE A 600 -14.36 -12.63 11.74
N LEU A 601 -15.49 -13.08 11.18
CA LEU A 601 -16.22 -14.26 11.68
C LEU A 601 -15.46 -15.58 11.43
N LYS A 602 -14.65 -15.68 10.36
CA LYS A 602 -13.75 -16.83 10.15
C LYS A 602 -12.62 -16.83 11.18
N GLU A 603 -12.03 -15.66 11.48
CA GLU A 603 -11.01 -15.50 12.53
C GLU A 603 -11.52 -16.01 13.87
N ILE A 604 -12.71 -15.56 14.30
CA ILE A 604 -13.38 -16.04 15.51
C ILE A 604 -13.53 -17.57 15.50
N LYS A 605 -13.99 -18.16 14.39
CA LYS A 605 -14.21 -19.62 14.29
C LYS A 605 -12.90 -20.42 14.28
N ILE A 606 -11.80 -19.83 13.80
CA ILE A 606 -10.46 -20.40 13.88
C ILE A 606 -9.97 -20.32 15.33
N MET A 607 -9.97 -19.14 15.92
CA MET A 607 -9.42 -18.91 17.27
C MET A 607 -10.22 -19.62 18.37
N SER A 608 -11.53 -19.85 18.18
CA SER A 608 -12.34 -20.68 19.11
C SER A 608 -11.95 -22.17 19.14
N ARG A 609 -10.94 -22.59 18.37
CA ARG A 609 -10.41 -23.96 18.31
C ARG A 609 -8.95 -24.05 18.75
N LEU A 610 -8.32 -22.93 19.12
CA LEU A 610 -6.92 -22.86 19.52
C LEU A 610 -6.84 -22.73 21.04
N ASP A 611 -6.25 -23.73 21.67
CA ASP A 611 -6.04 -23.81 23.12
C ASP A 611 -4.66 -24.41 23.38
N ASP A 612 -3.67 -23.54 23.56
CA ASP A 612 -2.28 -23.87 23.89
C ASP A 612 -1.66 -22.69 24.69
N PRO A 613 -0.80 -22.95 25.69
CA PRO A 613 -0.19 -21.89 26.50
C PRO A 613 0.58 -20.83 25.69
N ASN A 614 1.14 -21.20 24.53
CA ASN A 614 1.94 -20.33 23.68
C ASN A 614 1.22 -19.85 22.41
N ILE A 615 -0.11 -20.01 22.35
CA ILE A 615 -0.99 -19.37 21.37
C ILE A 615 -1.89 -18.35 22.08
N ILE A 616 -2.25 -17.26 21.40
CA ILE A 616 -3.19 -16.27 21.94
C ILE A 616 -4.61 -16.87 22.03
N ARG A 617 -5.20 -16.84 23.23
CA ARG A 617 -6.48 -17.51 23.50
C ARG A 617 -7.66 -16.57 23.34
N LEU A 618 -8.71 -17.03 22.66
CA LEU A 618 -10.00 -16.38 22.61
C LEU A 618 -10.75 -16.65 23.93
N LEU A 619 -11.10 -15.59 24.66
CA LEU A 619 -11.84 -15.67 25.93
C LEU A 619 -13.35 -15.73 25.67
N CYS A 620 -13.85 -14.76 24.90
CA CYS A 620 -15.28 -14.61 24.59
C CYS A 620 -15.47 -13.70 23.36
N VAL A 621 -16.73 -13.52 22.93
CA VAL A 621 -17.11 -12.70 21.76
C VAL A 621 -18.34 -11.84 22.05
N CYS A 622 -18.53 -10.78 21.27
CA CYS A 622 -19.78 -10.02 21.21
C CYS A 622 -20.22 -9.93 19.74
N VAL A 623 -21.20 -10.74 19.32
CA VAL A 623 -21.53 -10.95 17.90
C VAL A 623 -23.03 -10.86 17.57
N SER A 624 -23.92 -10.86 18.56
CA SER A 624 -25.36 -10.66 18.39
C SER A 624 -25.75 -9.22 18.03
N SER A 625 -24.88 -8.24 18.30
CA SER A 625 -25.05 -6.85 17.87
C SER A 625 -23.73 -6.24 17.40
N ASP A 626 -23.82 -5.26 16.51
CA ASP A 626 -22.67 -4.47 16.09
C ASP A 626 -22.22 -3.47 17.17
N PRO A 627 -20.94 -3.07 17.19
CA PRO A 627 -19.84 -3.54 16.33
C PRO A 627 -19.29 -4.92 16.76
N LEU A 628 -19.07 -5.86 15.84
CA LEU A 628 -18.59 -7.20 16.21
C LEU A 628 -17.27 -7.14 17.01
N CYS A 629 -17.20 -7.85 18.13
CA CYS A 629 -15.99 -7.93 18.96
C CYS A 629 -15.55 -9.39 19.22
N MET A 630 -14.25 -9.56 19.37
CA MET A 630 -13.61 -10.74 19.95
C MET A 630 -12.68 -10.30 21.08
N VAL A 631 -12.65 -11.07 22.17
CA VAL A 631 -11.94 -10.72 23.40
C VAL A 631 -10.86 -11.76 23.66
N THR A 632 -9.61 -11.33 23.77
CA THR A 632 -8.45 -12.19 24.05
C THR A 632 -7.76 -11.77 25.34
N GLU A 633 -6.85 -12.63 25.80
CA GLU A 633 -5.90 -12.30 26.86
C GLU A 633 -5.12 -11.01 26.50
N TYR A 634 -4.87 -10.15 27.49
CA TYR A 634 -4.01 -8.98 27.35
C TYR A 634 -2.57 -9.33 27.73
N MET A 635 -1.61 -8.82 26.96
CA MET A 635 -0.19 -9.12 27.07
C MET A 635 0.55 -7.81 27.32
N GLU A 636 0.94 -7.54 28.58
CA GLU A 636 1.21 -6.16 29.01
C GLU A 636 2.53 -5.57 28.50
N ASN A 637 3.42 -6.40 27.95
CA ASN A 637 4.69 -5.98 27.36
C ASN A 637 4.60 -5.78 25.83
N GLY A 638 3.41 -5.90 25.23
CA GLY A 638 3.21 -5.70 23.79
C GLY A 638 3.76 -6.83 22.93
N ASP A 639 4.22 -6.52 21.72
CA ASP A 639 4.85 -7.48 20.82
C ASP A 639 6.35 -7.69 21.10
N LEU A 640 6.86 -8.85 20.70
CA LEU A 640 8.23 -9.28 20.97
C LEU A 640 9.28 -8.46 20.21
N ASN A 641 8.94 -7.88 19.06
CA ASN A 641 9.87 -7.07 18.27
C ASN A 641 10.17 -5.74 18.98
N MET A 642 9.11 -5.03 19.37
CA MET A 642 9.22 -3.80 20.17
C MET A 642 9.84 -4.08 21.55
N PHE A 643 9.50 -5.22 22.17
CA PHE A 643 10.04 -5.60 23.48
C PHE A 643 11.56 -5.87 23.48
N LEU A 644 12.09 -6.53 22.44
CA LEU A 644 13.53 -6.83 22.34
C LEU A 644 14.35 -5.65 21.83
N SER A 645 13.84 -4.89 20.86
CA SER A 645 14.57 -3.75 20.27
C SER A 645 14.86 -2.62 21.28
N GLN A 646 14.08 -2.53 22.35
CA GLN A 646 14.28 -1.59 23.48
C GLN A 646 15.25 -2.09 24.56
N ARG A 647 15.93 -3.23 24.37
CA ARG A 647 16.78 -3.86 25.39
C ARG A 647 18.22 -4.10 24.93
N GLU A 648 19.10 -4.20 25.90
CA GLU A 648 20.49 -4.64 25.73
C GLU A 648 20.73 -6.03 26.31
N ILE A 649 21.85 -6.66 25.95
CA ILE A 649 22.28 -7.88 26.63
C ILE A 649 22.73 -7.59 28.05
N GLU A 650 22.29 -8.45 28.97
CA GLU A 650 22.66 -8.39 30.36
C GLU A 650 24.19 -8.39 30.54
N SER A 651 24.69 -7.35 31.20
CA SER A 651 26.09 -7.19 31.54
C SER A 651 26.22 -6.39 32.84
N THR A 652 27.41 -6.39 33.43
CA THR A 652 27.71 -5.58 34.63
C THR A 652 27.39 -4.09 34.42
N LEU A 653 27.53 -3.61 33.19
CA LEU A 653 27.23 -2.22 32.81
C LEU A 653 25.73 -1.93 32.72
N THR A 654 24.90 -2.87 32.25
CA THR A 654 23.44 -2.67 32.22
C THR A 654 22.87 -2.66 33.63
N HIS A 655 23.35 -3.58 34.48
CA HIS A 655 22.99 -3.63 35.91
C HIS A 655 23.38 -2.35 36.67
N ALA A 656 24.60 -1.84 36.47
CA ALA A 656 25.06 -0.61 37.15
C ALA A 656 24.27 0.65 36.76
N ASN A 657 23.71 0.68 35.54
CA ASN A 657 23.01 1.85 34.99
C ASN A 657 21.49 1.68 34.90
N SER A 658 20.92 0.60 35.45
CA SER A 658 19.48 0.28 35.37
C SER A 658 18.91 0.25 33.94
N ILE A 659 19.72 -0.19 32.97
CA ILE A 659 19.31 -0.29 31.56
C ILE A 659 18.46 -1.56 31.38
N PRO A 660 17.26 -1.47 30.74
CA PRO A 660 16.46 -2.64 30.41
C PRO A 660 17.28 -3.66 29.61
N SER A 661 17.38 -4.87 30.14
CA SER A 661 18.20 -5.92 29.54
C SER A 661 17.48 -7.27 29.47
N VAL A 662 18.08 -8.20 28.73
CA VAL A 662 17.68 -9.61 28.61
C VAL A 662 18.92 -10.51 28.69
N SER A 663 18.78 -11.66 29.35
CA SER A 663 19.81 -12.69 29.40
C SER A 663 19.73 -13.61 28.18
N LEU A 664 20.81 -14.35 27.91
CA LEU A 664 20.80 -15.45 26.93
C LEU A 664 19.75 -16.52 27.26
N CYS A 665 19.49 -16.74 28.56
CA CYS A 665 18.47 -17.69 29.03
C CYS A 665 17.05 -17.22 28.65
N ASP A 666 16.77 -15.92 28.75
CA ASP A 666 15.48 -15.34 28.36
C ASP A 666 15.22 -15.51 26.86
N LEU A 667 16.22 -15.20 26.02
CA LEU A 667 16.13 -15.38 24.56
C LEU A 667 15.86 -16.83 24.18
N LEU A 668 16.57 -17.78 24.81
CA LEU A 668 16.35 -19.22 24.64
C LEU A 668 14.95 -19.63 25.12
N HIS A 669 14.48 -19.10 26.24
CA HIS A 669 13.16 -19.40 26.80
C HIS A 669 12.03 -18.89 25.89
N MET A 670 12.17 -17.70 25.31
CA MET A 670 11.24 -17.16 24.30
C MET A 670 11.22 -18.04 23.05
N ALA A 671 12.39 -18.45 22.54
CA ALA A 671 12.50 -19.34 21.39
C ALA A 671 11.85 -20.72 21.62
N VAL A 672 12.04 -21.31 22.81
CA VAL A 672 11.37 -22.57 23.21
C VAL A 672 9.85 -22.41 23.19
N GLN A 673 9.33 -21.32 23.75
CA GLN A 673 7.88 -21.05 23.79
C GLN A 673 7.28 -20.92 22.38
N ILE A 674 7.90 -20.15 21.48
CA ILE A 674 7.44 -20.03 20.08
C ILE A 674 7.47 -21.39 19.38
N SER A 675 8.53 -22.18 19.58
CA SER A 675 8.61 -23.53 18.99
C SER A 675 7.53 -24.49 19.55
N SER A 676 7.08 -24.28 20.79
CA SER A 676 5.98 -25.03 21.40
C SER A 676 4.63 -24.68 20.77
N GLY A 677 4.31 -23.38 20.64
CA GLY A 677 3.08 -22.94 19.98
C GLY A 677 3.02 -23.38 18.52
N MET A 678 4.13 -23.26 17.78
CA MET A 678 4.19 -23.73 16.39
C MET A 678 4.11 -25.27 16.26
N LYS A 679 4.63 -26.03 17.24
CA LYS A 679 4.40 -27.48 17.31
C LYS A 679 2.92 -27.81 17.51
N TYR A 680 2.21 -27.06 18.34
CA TYR A 680 0.77 -27.22 18.52
C TYR A 680 0.01 -26.95 17.21
N LEU A 681 0.25 -25.82 16.56
CA LEU A 681 -0.37 -25.49 15.26
C LEU A 681 -0.08 -26.54 14.18
N ALA A 682 1.16 -27.03 14.12
CA ALA A 682 1.55 -28.12 13.23
C ALA A 682 0.74 -29.41 13.47
N SER A 683 0.46 -29.75 14.74
CA SER A 683 -0.35 -30.94 15.09
C SER A 683 -1.80 -30.84 14.62
N LEU A 684 -2.32 -29.61 14.46
CA LEU A 684 -3.65 -29.33 13.91
C LEU A 684 -3.67 -29.21 12.37
N ASN A 685 -2.53 -29.43 11.69
CA ASN A 685 -2.34 -29.13 10.26
C ASN A 685 -2.68 -27.67 9.91
N PHE A 686 -2.35 -26.75 10.82
CA PHE A 686 -2.56 -25.33 10.70
C PHE A 686 -1.24 -24.65 10.29
N VAL A 687 -1.29 -23.84 9.24
CA VAL A 687 -0.10 -23.17 8.65
C VAL A 687 -0.21 -21.68 8.91
N HIS A 688 0.74 -21.10 9.66
CA HIS A 688 0.70 -19.73 10.17
C HIS A 688 0.92 -18.67 9.07
N ARG A 689 1.84 -18.92 8.12
CA ARG A 689 2.17 -18.06 6.95
C ARG A 689 2.83 -16.70 7.24
N ASP A 690 2.67 -16.13 8.43
CA ASP A 690 3.24 -14.82 8.83
C ASP A 690 3.95 -14.90 10.19
N LEU A 691 4.76 -15.95 10.42
CA LEU A 691 5.49 -16.10 11.68
C LEU A 691 6.70 -15.16 11.72
N ALA A 692 6.72 -14.24 12.68
CA ALA A 692 7.77 -13.25 12.92
C ALA A 692 7.66 -12.72 14.37
N THR A 693 8.68 -12.03 14.87
CA THR A 693 8.64 -11.47 16.24
C THR A 693 7.52 -10.45 16.46
N ARG A 694 7.20 -9.63 15.45
CA ARG A 694 6.06 -8.68 15.43
C ARG A 694 4.67 -9.33 15.63
N ASN A 695 4.59 -10.65 15.44
CA ASN A 695 3.37 -11.47 15.58
C ASN A 695 3.44 -12.42 16.81
N CYS A 696 4.36 -12.15 17.74
CA CYS A 696 4.46 -12.80 19.04
C CYS A 696 4.24 -11.75 20.13
N LEU A 697 3.36 -12.00 21.11
CA LEU A 697 3.09 -11.09 22.23
C LEU A 697 3.76 -11.56 23.53
N VAL A 698 4.04 -10.63 24.44
CA VAL A 698 4.81 -10.83 25.68
C VAL A 698 4.01 -10.40 26.93
N ASP A 699 3.93 -11.27 27.93
CA ASP A 699 3.37 -11.01 29.27
C ASP A 699 4.47 -10.46 30.21
N ARG A 700 4.11 -9.81 31.32
CA ARG A 700 5.01 -9.49 32.45
C ARG A 700 5.95 -10.64 32.86
N ARG A 701 5.53 -11.90 32.75
CA ARG A 701 6.31 -13.11 33.10
C ARG A 701 7.21 -13.64 31.97
N LEU A 702 7.43 -12.87 30.89
CA LEU A 702 8.12 -13.30 29.67
C LEU A 702 7.45 -14.52 29.01
N THR A 703 6.15 -14.70 29.25
CA THR A 703 5.35 -15.71 28.54
C THR A 703 5.07 -15.20 27.14
N ILE A 704 5.38 -16.04 26.14
CA ILE A 704 5.17 -15.72 24.71
C ILE A 704 3.89 -16.38 24.22
N LYS A 705 3.04 -15.60 23.54
CA LYS A 705 1.87 -16.11 22.80
C LYS A 705 1.94 -15.67 21.34
N ILE A 706 1.95 -16.62 20.42
CA ILE A 706 1.88 -16.36 18.98
C ILE A 706 0.47 -15.89 18.62
N ALA A 707 0.36 -14.88 17.76
CA ALA A 707 -0.88 -14.28 17.35
C ALA A 707 -0.87 -13.83 15.87
N ASP A 708 -2.01 -13.96 15.18
CA ASP A 708 -2.20 -13.45 13.82
C ASP A 708 -2.93 -12.09 13.84
N PHE A 709 -2.40 -11.15 14.63
CA PHE A 709 -2.93 -9.79 14.66
C PHE A 709 -2.45 -9.02 13.42
N GLY A 710 -3.27 -9.03 12.36
CA GLY A 710 -3.11 -8.18 11.17
C GLY A 710 -3.08 -6.66 11.40
N MET A 711 -2.92 -6.21 12.66
CA MET A 711 -2.51 -4.86 13.06
C MET A 711 -1.02 -4.60 12.81
N SER A 712 -0.16 -5.63 12.94
CA SER A 712 1.29 -5.47 12.77
C SER A 712 1.65 -4.94 11.38
N ARG A 713 0.82 -5.19 10.36
CA ARG A 713 0.98 -4.69 8.98
C ARG A 713 0.98 -3.17 8.83
N ASN A 714 0.38 -2.43 9.76
CA ASN A 714 0.40 -0.97 9.73
C ASN A 714 1.67 -0.41 10.38
N LEU A 715 2.06 -0.95 11.54
CA LEU A 715 3.27 -0.52 12.27
C LEU A 715 4.56 -0.98 11.59
N TYR A 716 4.58 -2.21 11.07
CA TYR A 716 5.71 -2.87 10.41
C TYR A 716 5.54 -2.90 8.88
N SER A 717 4.99 -1.85 8.28
CA SER A 717 4.67 -1.83 6.84
C SER A 717 5.87 -2.10 5.92
N SER A 718 7.10 -1.79 6.37
CA SER A 718 8.38 -2.09 5.71
C SER A 718 8.77 -3.57 5.68
N ASP A 719 8.13 -4.43 6.48
CA ASP A 719 8.35 -5.88 6.46
C ASP A 719 7.57 -6.59 5.35
N TYR A 720 6.63 -5.88 4.71
CA TYR A 720 5.65 -6.45 3.81
C TYR A 720 5.77 -5.87 2.39
N TYR A 721 6.26 -6.70 1.48
CA TYR A 721 6.29 -6.37 0.06
C TYR A 721 4.87 -6.37 -0.53
N ARG A 722 4.54 -5.30 -1.25
CA ARG A 722 3.21 -5.05 -1.83
C ARG A 722 3.26 -5.19 -3.35
N ILE A 723 2.80 -6.34 -3.87
CA ILE A 723 2.67 -6.54 -5.31
C ILE A 723 1.35 -5.92 -5.79
N GLN A 724 1.41 -5.10 -6.84
CA GLN A 724 0.25 -4.42 -7.44
C GLN A 724 -0.89 -5.41 -7.73
N GLY A 725 -2.08 -5.16 -7.16
CA GLY A 725 -3.28 -5.98 -7.36
C GLY A 725 -3.24 -7.38 -6.74
N ARG A 726 -2.25 -7.72 -5.89
CA ARG A 726 -2.10 -9.04 -5.26
C ARG A 726 -2.00 -8.92 -3.73
N ALA A 727 -1.74 -10.06 -3.09
CA ALA A 727 -1.53 -10.14 -1.65
C ALA A 727 -0.30 -9.34 -1.18
N VAL A 728 -0.38 -8.86 0.05
CA VAL A 728 0.71 -8.25 0.82
C VAL A 728 1.51 -9.39 1.46
N LEU A 729 2.83 -9.45 1.25
CA LEU A 729 3.64 -10.64 1.55
C LEU A 729 4.88 -10.32 2.42
N PRO A 730 5.12 -11.02 3.54
CA PRO A 730 6.30 -10.84 4.38
C PRO A 730 7.55 -11.54 3.79
N ILE A 731 7.97 -11.12 2.59
CA ILE A 731 8.95 -11.86 1.76
C ILE A 731 10.27 -12.21 2.46
N ARG A 732 10.71 -11.38 3.42
CA ARG A 732 11.95 -11.58 4.19
C ARG A 732 11.88 -12.76 5.17
N TRP A 733 10.68 -13.25 5.50
CA TRP A 733 10.41 -14.43 6.32
C TRP A 733 9.95 -15.66 5.50
N MET A 734 9.58 -15.47 4.24
CA MET A 734 8.99 -16.54 3.43
C MET A 734 10.05 -17.49 2.86
N ALA A 735 9.68 -18.78 2.78
CA ALA A 735 10.49 -19.77 2.08
C ALA A 735 10.47 -19.54 0.57
N TRP A 736 11.54 -19.97 -0.13
CA TRP A 736 11.67 -19.78 -1.58
C TRP A 736 10.48 -20.38 -2.36
N GLU A 737 9.94 -21.53 -1.93
CA GLU A 737 8.78 -22.15 -2.58
C GLU A 737 7.46 -21.41 -2.28
N SER A 738 7.39 -20.64 -1.20
CA SER A 738 6.23 -19.81 -0.88
C SER A 738 6.19 -18.55 -1.75
N ILE A 739 7.36 -17.99 -2.08
CA ILE A 739 7.48 -16.84 -3.00
C ILE A 739 7.29 -17.28 -4.45
N LEU A 740 8.08 -18.26 -4.92
CA LEU A 740 8.08 -18.64 -6.34
C LEU A 740 6.93 -19.55 -6.76
N LEU A 741 6.47 -20.45 -5.87
CA LEU A 741 5.45 -21.47 -6.21
C LEU A 741 4.12 -21.28 -5.46
N GLY A 742 4.00 -20.24 -4.61
CA GLY A 742 2.83 -19.99 -3.78
C GLY A 742 2.53 -21.09 -2.75
N LYS A 743 3.50 -21.94 -2.41
CA LYS A 743 3.31 -23.09 -1.52
C LYS A 743 3.52 -22.69 -0.06
N PHE A 744 2.44 -22.74 0.72
CA PHE A 744 2.46 -22.53 2.17
C PHE A 744 2.22 -23.86 2.88
N THR A 745 3.13 -24.25 3.76
CA THR A 745 3.10 -25.52 4.51
C THR A 745 3.72 -25.33 5.90
N THR A 746 3.55 -26.28 6.80
CA THR A 746 4.27 -26.30 8.09
C THR A 746 5.79 -26.20 7.91
N ALA A 747 6.34 -26.69 6.79
CA ALA A 747 7.77 -26.58 6.49
C ALA A 747 8.19 -25.20 5.97
N SER A 748 7.27 -24.38 5.42
CA SER A 748 7.54 -22.95 5.17
C SER A 748 7.42 -22.13 6.45
N ASP A 749 6.56 -22.53 7.39
CA ASP A 749 6.56 -21.93 8.74
C ASP A 749 7.86 -22.25 9.51
N VAL A 750 8.45 -23.44 9.32
CA VAL A 750 9.78 -23.78 9.86
C VAL A 750 10.87 -22.83 9.33
N TRP A 751 10.82 -22.48 8.04
CA TRP A 751 11.72 -21.48 7.47
C TRP A 751 11.55 -20.11 8.15
N ALA A 752 10.30 -19.65 8.29
CA ALA A 752 9.96 -18.41 8.97
C ALA A 752 10.39 -18.42 10.45
N PHE A 753 10.28 -19.57 11.14
CA PHE A 753 10.80 -19.76 12.49
C PHE A 753 12.33 -19.61 12.55
N GLY A 754 13.06 -20.08 11.54
CA GLY A 754 14.51 -19.85 11.43
C GLY A 754 14.85 -18.36 11.40
N VAL A 755 14.07 -17.56 10.65
CA VAL A 755 14.20 -16.10 10.61
C VAL A 755 13.79 -15.47 11.94
N THR A 756 12.70 -15.94 12.56
CA THR A 756 12.24 -15.48 13.89
C THR A 756 13.29 -15.75 14.98
N LEU A 757 13.99 -16.88 14.91
CA LEU A 757 15.09 -17.19 15.81
C LEU A 757 16.26 -16.22 15.58
N TRP A 758 16.57 -15.89 14.33
CA TRP A 758 17.59 -14.88 14.00
C TRP A 758 17.24 -13.51 14.57
N GLU A 759 15.98 -13.04 14.42
CA GLU A 759 15.48 -11.78 15.01
C GLU A 759 15.67 -11.73 16.53
N ILE A 760 15.38 -12.83 17.23
CA ILE A 760 15.55 -12.92 18.69
C ILE A 760 17.02 -12.74 19.08
N PHE A 761 17.95 -13.38 18.35
CA PHE A 761 19.38 -13.31 18.64
C PHE A 761 20.08 -12.03 18.12
N THR A 762 19.43 -11.23 17.26
CA THR A 762 19.83 -9.84 16.94
C THR A 762 19.09 -8.79 17.78
N LEU A 763 18.32 -9.21 18.80
CA LEU A 763 17.47 -8.35 19.62
C LEU A 763 16.51 -7.47 18.80
N CYS A 764 16.09 -7.92 17.61
CA CYS A 764 15.23 -7.16 16.70
C CYS A 764 15.79 -5.78 16.30
N LYS A 765 17.11 -5.57 16.42
CA LYS A 765 17.78 -4.30 16.08
C LYS A 765 17.99 -4.11 14.57
N GLU A 766 17.86 -5.18 13.79
CA GLU A 766 18.05 -5.18 12.33
C GLU A 766 16.94 -5.97 11.65
N GLN A 767 16.47 -5.49 10.50
CA GLN A 767 15.54 -6.23 9.64
C GLN A 767 16.27 -7.40 8.96
N PRO A 768 15.65 -8.60 8.81
CA PRO A 768 16.24 -9.68 8.03
C PRO A 768 16.55 -9.22 6.59
N TYR A 769 17.78 -9.49 6.15
CA TYR A 769 18.32 -9.04 4.85
C TYR A 769 18.30 -7.51 4.66
N SER A 770 18.51 -6.72 5.72
CA SER A 770 18.53 -5.24 5.70
C SER A 770 19.42 -4.60 4.62
N LEU A 771 20.48 -5.28 4.19
CA LEU A 771 21.39 -4.84 3.13
C LEU A 771 20.89 -5.12 1.69
N LEU A 772 19.75 -5.81 1.54
CA LEU A 772 19.14 -6.17 0.26
C LEU A 772 17.82 -5.42 0.07
N SER A 773 17.57 -4.94 -1.15
CA SER A 773 16.23 -4.47 -1.55
C SER A 773 15.23 -5.64 -1.60
N ASP A 774 13.94 -5.33 -1.58
CA ASP A 774 12.88 -6.35 -1.69
C ASP A 774 13.00 -7.17 -3.00
N GLU A 775 13.41 -6.51 -4.09
CA GLU A 775 13.70 -7.15 -5.38
C GLU A 775 14.86 -8.14 -5.25
N GLN A 776 15.96 -7.74 -4.58
CA GLN A 776 17.11 -8.61 -4.35
C GLN A 776 16.78 -9.79 -3.41
N VAL A 777 15.88 -9.60 -2.43
CA VAL A 777 15.35 -10.70 -1.61
C VAL A 777 14.56 -11.69 -2.47
N ILE A 778 13.76 -11.21 -3.43
CA ILE A 778 13.04 -12.08 -4.38
C ILE A 778 14.02 -12.78 -5.33
N GLU A 779 15.01 -12.09 -5.90
CA GLU A 779 16.06 -12.68 -6.75
C GLU A 779 16.83 -13.79 -6.02
N ASN A 780 17.14 -13.59 -4.73
CA ASN A 780 17.81 -14.58 -3.88
C ASN A 780 17.00 -15.89 -3.77
N THR A 781 15.66 -15.84 -3.77
CA THR A 781 14.82 -17.05 -3.81
C THR A 781 15.00 -17.84 -5.11
N GLY A 782 15.30 -17.15 -6.21
CA GLY A 782 15.70 -17.75 -7.48
C GLY A 782 17.02 -18.51 -7.38
N GLU A 783 18.00 -18.01 -6.61
CA GLU A 783 19.26 -18.72 -6.35
C GLU A 783 19.06 -19.96 -5.46
N PHE A 784 18.16 -19.90 -4.46
CA PHE A 784 17.74 -21.09 -3.72
C PHE A 784 17.09 -22.14 -4.63
N PHE A 785 16.24 -21.73 -5.58
CA PHE A 785 15.67 -22.65 -6.57
C PHE A 785 16.74 -23.27 -7.48
N ARG A 786 17.66 -22.44 -8.03
CA ARG A 786 18.75 -22.84 -8.93
C ARG A 786 19.81 -23.74 -8.26
N ASN A 787 20.01 -23.60 -6.95
CA ASN A 787 20.96 -24.39 -6.15
C ASN A 787 22.42 -24.33 -6.66
N GLN A 788 22.88 -23.15 -7.09
CA GLN A 788 24.22 -22.95 -7.65
C GLN A 788 25.26 -22.47 -6.62
N GLY A 789 24.92 -22.44 -5.32
CA GLY A 789 25.82 -21.96 -4.26
C GLY A 789 25.96 -20.43 -4.19
N ARG A 790 25.05 -19.70 -4.85
CA ARG A 790 25.01 -18.22 -4.90
C ARG A 790 23.97 -17.60 -3.96
N GLN A 791 23.13 -18.44 -3.35
CA GLN A 791 22.10 -18.00 -2.42
C GLN A 791 22.71 -17.37 -1.15
N ILE A 792 22.14 -16.25 -0.73
CA ILE A 792 22.55 -15.47 0.44
C ILE A 792 21.70 -15.93 1.63
N PHE A 793 22.35 -16.31 2.72
CA PHE A 793 21.73 -16.62 4.01
C PHE A 793 21.90 -15.43 4.97
N LEU A 794 21.09 -15.39 6.05
CA LEU A 794 21.32 -14.48 7.16
C LEU A 794 22.62 -14.85 7.89
N TYR A 795 23.36 -13.84 8.37
CA TYR A 795 24.62 -14.04 9.08
C TYR A 795 24.38 -14.60 10.50
N SER A 796 25.39 -15.26 11.09
CA SER A 796 25.30 -15.75 12.47
C SER A 796 25.31 -14.58 13.46
N PRO A 797 24.24 -14.36 14.26
CA PRO A 797 24.23 -13.27 15.24
C PRO A 797 25.37 -13.46 16.26
N PRO A 798 26.05 -12.38 16.73
CA PRO A 798 27.19 -12.49 17.64
C PRO A 798 26.89 -13.20 18.98
N LEU A 799 25.60 -13.24 19.36
CA LEU A 799 25.09 -13.79 20.62
C LEU A 799 24.54 -15.22 20.47
N CYS A 800 24.52 -15.75 19.24
CA CYS A 800 23.94 -17.06 18.92
C CYS A 800 24.99 -18.17 19.10
N PRO A 801 24.75 -19.18 19.96
CA PRO A 801 25.59 -20.37 20.02
C PRO A 801 25.68 -21.06 18.65
N PRO A 802 26.86 -21.59 18.22
CA PRO A 802 27.02 -22.21 16.91
C PRO A 802 26.00 -23.32 16.60
N SER A 803 25.65 -24.13 17.59
CA SER A 803 24.63 -25.19 17.49
C SER A 803 23.21 -24.67 17.21
N LEU A 804 22.90 -23.43 17.58
CA LEU A 804 21.63 -22.78 17.23
C LEU A 804 21.68 -22.16 15.84
N PHE A 805 22.83 -21.62 15.41
CA PHE A 805 22.99 -21.18 14.03
C PHE A 805 22.95 -22.36 13.04
N GLU A 806 23.51 -23.51 13.39
CA GLU A 806 23.30 -24.77 12.65
C GLU A 806 21.82 -25.15 12.56
N LEU A 807 21.04 -24.96 13.63
CA LEU A 807 19.59 -25.19 13.62
C LEU A 807 18.86 -24.20 12.68
N MET A 808 19.23 -22.91 12.70
CA MET A 808 18.71 -21.90 11.76
C MET A 808 18.99 -22.29 10.30
N MET A 809 20.24 -22.64 9.99
CA MET A 809 20.66 -23.09 8.65
C MET A 809 19.89 -24.32 8.18
N ARG A 810 19.57 -25.26 9.08
CA ARG A 810 18.71 -26.42 8.76
C ARG A 810 17.26 -26.04 8.49
N CYS A 811 16.73 -24.99 9.13
CA CYS A 811 15.41 -24.45 8.82
C CYS A 811 15.35 -23.83 7.42
N TRP A 812 16.47 -23.27 6.94
CA TRP A 812 16.62 -22.72 5.59
C TRP A 812 17.09 -23.75 4.54
N SER A 813 16.95 -25.05 4.81
CA SER A 813 17.22 -26.09 3.83
C SER A 813 16.36 -25.92 2.58
N ARG A 814 16.98 -26.01 1.40
CA ARG A 814 16.29 -25.90 0.10
C ARG A 814 15.16 -26.93 -0.02
N ASN A 815 15.45 -28.19 0.27
CA ASN A 815 14.45 -29.25 0.19
C ASN A 815 13.56 -29.25 1.43
N ILE A 816 12.25 -29.32 1.22
CA ILE A 816 11.23 -29.31 2.27
C ILE A 816 11.43 -30.44 3.31
N THR A 817 11.89 -31.61 2.86
CA THR A 817 12.11 -32.81 3.69
C THR A 817 13.30 -32.70 4.65
N ASP A 818 14.25 -31.81 4.37
CA ASP A 818 15.51 -31.73 5.09
C ASP A 818 15.41 -30.75 6.27
N ARG A 819 14.34 -29.93 6.27
CA ARG A 819 13.97 -29.01 7.34
C ARG A 819 13.49 -29.81 8.58
N PRO A 820 13.88 -29.41 9.80
CA PRO A 820 13.44 -30.08 11.02
C PRO A 820 11.94 -29.85 11.26
N THR A 821 11.26 -30.82 11.90
CA THR A 821 9.88 -30.61 12.38
C THR A 821 9.88 -29.70 13.61
N PHE A 822 8.75 -29.03 13.90
CA PHE A 822 8.63 -28.21 15.11
C PHE A 822 8.83 -28.99 16.41
N ASP A 823 8.49 -30.28 16.46
CA ASP A 823 8.87 -31.14 17.61
C ASP A 823 10.39 -31.30 17.71
N GLY A 824 11.08 -31.59 16.60
CA GLY A 824 12.55 -31.66 16.58
C GLY A 824 13.24 -30.35 16.97
N ILE A 825 12.70 -29.21 16.53
CA ILE A 825 13.14 -27.86 16.94
C ILE A 825 12.96 -27.68 18.45
N TYR A 826 11.75 -27.90 18.96
CA TYR A 826 11.41 -27.76 20.38
C TYR A 826 12.31 -28.62 21.27
N GLN A 827 12.52 -29.90 20.93
CA GLN A 827 13.41 -30.78 21.70
C GLN A 827 14.88 -30.32 21.64
N THR A 828 15.30 -29.69 20.55
CA THR A 828 16.67 -29.17 20.40
C THR A 828 16.88 -27.90 21.23
N LEU A 829 15.96 -26.93 21.16
CA LEU A 829 16.02 -25.69 21.95
C LEU A 829 15.90 -25.97 23.45
N ARG A 830 15.00 -26.89 23.86
CA ARG A 830 14.82 -27.27 25.27
C ARG A 830 16.06 -27.88 25.92
N ARG A 831 16.99 -28.45 25.15
CA ARG A 831 18.29 -28.91 25.66
C ARG A 831 19.22 -27.74 25.98
N HIS A 832 19.18 -26.66 25.21
CA HIS A 832 20.00 -25.46 25.42
C HIS A 832 19.53 -24.62 26.63
N VAL A 833 18.27 -24.77 27.07
CA VAL A 833 17.76 -24.17 28.33
C VAL A 833 18.13 -25.01 29.57
N ARG A 834 18.67 -26.23 29.38
CA ARG A 834 18.99 -27.19 30.44
C ARG A 834 20.49 -27.49 30.58
N ALA A 835 21.30 -26.89 29.73
CA ALA A 835 22.76 -26.98 29.71
C ALA A 835 23.34 -25.65 30.22
#